data_AF-A0A7V7EC96-F1
#
_entry.id   AF-A0A7V7EC96-F1
#
_cell.length_a   1.000
_cell.length_b   1.000
_cell.length_c   1.000
_cell.angle_alpha   90.00
_cell.angle_beta   90.00
_cell.angle_gamma   90.00
#
_symmetry.space_group_name_H-M   'P 1'
#
loop_
_entity.id
_entity.type
_entity.pdbx_description
1 polymer ?
#
loop_
_entity_poly.entity_id
_entity_poly.type
_entity_poly.pdbx_seq_one_letter_code
_entity_poly.pdbx_strand_id
1 'polypeptide(L)'
;MFRAYLESEQESVEKTSAVLVSLGSLRTADGADLAQELVNRLEESGVSEMTHAASFKAIVTFTWNHDPEGFQRIFEDLVTDPDTPDNMAYDLDAVYSLITNGLPLFELLVELDAHNGAQDLVSLAPLFEEDAPLAELERLAVTDPQKALPETMRLVHDICSRRRYEPGLRLLPVIEAVKDKVRKEHRRFLTFLALALAAASYVKKDCTYRDLSLDEVLRLIGLDLSTAPGYDALLARVRTFPREEAVRSALEQLIDGDGTCGEIHLARMMGDLGYPEFIPALIECLADPKGDFVCESAMKALEKFGALAEEGIIARWSELDNSQRIYSYGILEEVGGEATIQLLLRELATVRSEDLETWCATAECFPDVRLIEALEPELRREIPAADHTFAQLCAVLGHDHARLSALRERVNERDRRSKERLDLFSSSNGLPDDVLPLELKCHLCGDVNRYEVKAVYIDPDHPEEEPYIADELTCRSCGATAEFGITPEGKTPILFGLARVIEALEAGEDIDSPVKIMSVELADGRVVPPRKAIQHYEDALERSPNSVVDLLSLGNCYNTLNRPRRAEKYYRKCVRLEPACAEAALSLAELLDERGAAREALSILDRALKRKKNWTFYRLVNMPRREFVEMFDAVYEYIHQEVYPKSAPPKRRDTAAKDDKRAPNAPCPCGSGKKYKKCCGRIL
;
A
#
# COMPACT_ATOMS: atom_id res chain seq x y z
N MET A 1 -14.32 -30.44 25.83
CA MET A 1 -13.38 -30.00 24.78
C MET A 1 -13.68 -28.59 24.33
N PHE A 2 -14.83 -28.30 23.71
CA PHE A 2 -15.16 -26.94 23.27
C PHE A 2 -15.22 -25.90 24.41
N ARG A 3 -15.78 -26.28 25.57
CA ARG A 3 -15.72 -25.45 26.80
C ARG A 3 -14.29 -25.07 27.22
N ALA A 4 -13.33 -25.99 27.08
CA ALA A 4 -11.91 -25.73 27.38
C ALA A 4 -11.19 -24.93 26.28
N TYR A 5 -11.74 -24.89 25.05
CA TYR A 5 -11.24 -24.09 23.94
C TYR A 5 -11.64 -22.61 24.07
N LEU A 6 -12.86 -22.33 24.54
CA LEU A 6 -13.32 -20.97 24.86
C LEU A 6 -12.61 -20.37 26.09
N GLU A 7 -12.06 -21.21 26.97
CA GLU A 7 -11.28 -20.81 28.14
C GLU A 7 -9.81 -20.47 27.80
N SER A 8 -9.36 -20.72 26.56
CA SER A 8 -8.01 -20.34 26.10
C SER A 8 -8.07 -19.07 25.26
N GLU A 9 -7.31 -18.04 25.64
CA GLU A 9 -7.16 -16.74 24.94
C GLU A 9 -6.53 -16.89 23.53
N GLN A 10 -7.20 -17.57 22.59
CA GLN A 10 -6.75 -17.65 21.20
C GLN A 10 -7.81 -17.12 20.23
N GLU A 11 -7.50 -15.95 19.67
CA GLU A 11 -8.22 -15.17 18.66
C GLU A 11 -8.32 -15.85 17.27
N SER A 12 -8.65 -17.13 17.18
CA SER A 12 -8.90 -17.76 15.87
C SER A 12 -10.38 -17.67 15.50
N VAL A 13 -10.76 -16.54 14.88
CA VAL A 13 -12.12 -16.20 14.43
C VAL A 13 -12.74 -17.29 13.55
N GLU A 14 -11.96 -17.88 12.65
CA GLU A 14 -12.40 -18.90 11.68
C GLU A 14 -12.72 -20.25 12.33
N LYS A 15 -11.95 -20.64 13.36
CA LYS A 15 -12.23 -21.88 14.12
C LYS A 15 -13.42 -21.70 15.05
N THR A 16 -13.57 -20.51 15.62
CA THR A 16 -14.73 -20.18 16.46
C THR A 16 -16.01 -20.15 15.62
N SER A 17 -16.04 -19.48 14.46
CA SER A 17 -17.21 -19.42 13.57
C SER A 17 -17.64 -20.79 13.06
N ALA A 18 -16.71 -21.66 12.64
CA ALA A 18 -17.01 -23.01 12.18
C ALA A 18 -17.64 -23.89 13.28
N VAL A 19 -17.18 -23.76 14.53
CA VAL A 19 -17.78 -24.48 15.64
C VAL A 19 -19.13 -23.89 16.04
N LEU A 20 -19.29 -22.56 15.98
CA LEU A 20 -20.57 -21.89 16.23
C LEU A 20 -21.66 -22.31 15.24
N VAL A 21 -21.35 -22.36 13.95
CA VAL A 21 -22.26 -22.87 12.90
C VAL A 21 -22.60 -24.35 13.16
N SER A 22 -21.61 -25.15 13.57
CA SER A 22 -21.83 -26.56 13.91
C SER A 22 -22.75 -26.73 15.12
N LEU A 23 -22.66 -25.87 16.14
CA LEU A 23 -23.54 -25.88 17.31
C LEU A 23 -24.98 -25.51 16.98
N GLY A 24 -25.20 -24.50 16.12
CA GLY A 24 -26.53 -24.11 15.63
C GLY A 24 -27.25 -25.20 14.84
N SER A 25 -26.53 -26.22 14.38
CA SER A 25 -27.08 -27.39 13.68
C SER A 25 -27.47 -28.56 14.61
N LEU A 26 -27.12 -28.51 15.90
CA LEU A 26 -27.39 -29.57 16.87
C LEU A 26 -28.84 -29.49 17.38
N ARG A 27 -29.66 -30.49 17.05
CA ARG A 27 -31.09 -30.55 17.44
C ARG A 27 -31.36 -31.01 18.89
N THR A 28 -30.37 -30.97 19.78
CA THR A 28 -30.44 -31.57 21.13
C THR A 28 -30.39 -30.52 22.24
N ALA A 29 -31.02 -30.81 23.40
CA ALA A 29 -31.01 -29.93 24.58
C ALA A 29 -29.60 -29.52 25.04
N ASP A 30 -28.60 -30.40 24.89
CA ASP A 30 -27.19 -30.11 25.20
C ASP A 30 -26.57 -29.01 24.34
N GLY A 31 -27.11 -28.79 23.13
CA GLY A 31 -26.70 -27.68 22.25
C GLY A 31 -27.24 -26.33 22.72
N ALA A 32 -28.36 -26.34 23.46
CA ALA A 32 -29.02 -25.13 23.93
C ALA A 32 -28.31 -24.47 25.12
N ASP A 33 -27.91 -25.28 26.09
CA ASP A 33 -27.13 -24.80 27.24
C ASP A 33 -25.76 -24.23 26.82
N LEU A 34 -25.15 -24.81 25.78
CA LEU A 34 -23.85 -24.38 25.27
C LEU A 34 -23.92 -23.06 24.48
N ALA A 35 -25.00 -22.86 23.72
CA ALA A 35 -25.22 -21.64 22.97
C ALA A 35 -25.62 -20.46 23.85
N GLN A 36 -26.45 -20.68 24.89
CA GLN A 36 -26.83 -19.61 25.83
C GLN A 36 -25.63 -19.07 26.61
N GLU A 37 -24.73 -19.93 27.09
CA GLU A 37 -23.48 -19.52 27.74
C GLU A 37 -22.59 -18.69 26.81
N LEU A 38 -22.64 -18.98 25.50
CA LEU A 38 -21.80 -18.33 24.51
C LEU A 38 -22.33 -16.95 24.10
N VAL A 39 -23.66 -16.79 24.00
CA VAL A 39 -24.32 -15.47 23.84
C VAL A 39 -23.92 -14.54 24.98
N ASN A 40 -24.09 -14.99 26.23
CA ASN A 40 -23.78 -14.19 27.42
C ASN A 40 -22.31 -13.72 27.43
N ARG A 41 -21.36 -14.55 26.97
CA ARG A 41 -19.93 -14.20 26.94
C ARG A 41 -19.54 -13.28 25.78
N LEU A 42 -20.22 -13.37 24.65
CA LEU A 42 -19.99 -12.45 23.53
C LEU A 42 -20.47 -11.03 23.87
N GLU A 43 -21.60 -10.92 24.58
CA GLU A 43 -22.08 -9.65 25.14
C GLU A 43 -21.08 -9.04 26.15
N GLU A 44 -20.35 -9.87 26.90
CA GLU A 44 -19.37 -9.43 27.91
C GLU A 44 -17.97 -9.08 27.35
N SER A 45 -17.62 -9.49 26.11
CA SER A 45 -16.22 -9.50 25.63
C SER A 45 -15.82 -8.36 24.68
N GLY A 46 -16.75 -7.51 24.22
CA GLY A 46 -16.42 -6.27 23.48
C GLY A 46 -15.59 -6.47 22.19
N VAL A 47 -15.84 -7.56 21.45
CA VAL A 47 -15.02 -8.03 20.32
C VAL A 47 -15.28 -7.24 19.01
N SER A 48 -14.30 -7.23 18.09
CA SER A 48 -14.31 -6.50 16.81
C SER A 48 -15.45 -6.87 15.83
N GLU A 49 -15.79 -5.94 14.91
CA GLU A 49 -16.90 -6.04 13.93
C GLU A 49 -16.94 -7.34 13.10
N MET A 50 -15.82 -7.84 12.57
CA MET A 50 -15.81 -9.10 11.79
C MET A 50 -16.15 -10.33 12.64
N THR A 51 -15.77 -10.32 13.92
CA THR A 51 -16.11 -11.39 14.86
C THR A 51 -17.58 -11.33 15.25
N HIS A 52 -18.19 -10.13 15.19
CA HIS A 52 -19.60 -9.89 15.44
C HIS A 52 -20.49 -10.56 14.38
N ALA A 53 -20.21 -10.39 13.08
CA ALA A 53 -21.06 -10.91 11.99
C ALA A 53 -21.18 -12.45 11.97
N ALA A 54 -20.05 -13.17 12.08
CA ALA A 54 -20.05 -14.64 12.08
C ALA A 54 -20.68 -15.22 13.35
N SER A 55 -20.47 -14.56 14.49
CA SER A 55 -21.09 -14.94 15.76
C SER A 55 -22.59 -14.64 15.77
N PHE A 56 -23.01 -13.51 15.22
CA PHE A 56 -24.39 -13.09 15.06
C PHE A 56 -25.20 -14.13 14.27
N LYS A 57 -24.71 -14.55 13.09
CA LYS A 57 -25.38 -15.57 12.27
C LYS A 57 -25.62 -16.87 13.05
N ALA A 58 -24.63 -17.32 13.82
CA ALA A 58 -24.75 -18.54 14.61
C ALA A 58 -25.75 -18.40 15.77
N ILE A 59 -25.72 -17.27 16.49
CA ILE A 59 -26.63 -16.95 17.60
C ILE A 59 -28.07 -16.87 17.11
N VAL A 60 -28.31 -16.12 16.03
CA VAL A 60 -29.64 -15.98 15.42
C VAL A 60 -30.15 -17.33 14.93
N THR A 61 -29.30 -18.16 14.30
CA THR A 61 -29.70 -19.51 13.83
C THR A 61 -30.11 -20.39 14.99
N PHE A 62 -29.31 -20.37 16.05
CA PHE A 62 -29.55 -21.19 17.22
C PHE A 62 -30.86 -20.78 17.93
N THR A 63 -31.00 -19.49 18.26
CA THR A 63 -32.18 -18.98 18.97
C THR A 63 -33.44 -19.14 18.12
N TRP A 64 -33.35 -18.93 16.81
CA TRP A 64 -34.43 -19.24 15.88
C TRP A 64 -34.85 -20.73 15.93
N ASN A 65 -33.95 -21.68 16.14
CA ASN A 65 -34.33 -23.10 16.15
C ASN A 65 -34.73 -23.61 17.55
N HIS A 66 -34.23 -22.99 18.62
CA HIS A 66 -34.23 -23.60 19.95
C HIS A 66 -34.70 -22.69 21.10
N ASP A 67 -34.65 -21.36 20.94
CA ASP A 67 -35.04 -20.40 21.98
C ASP A 67 -35.83 -19.21 21.40
N PRO A 68 -37.15 -19.35 21.21
CA PRO A 68 -37.99 -18.28 20.66
C PRO A 68 -38.00 -16.99 21.51
N GLU A 69 -37.85 -17.10 22.83
CA GLU A 69 -37.82 -15.94 23.73
C GLU A 69 -36.48 -15.21 23.63
N GLY A 70 -35.36 -15.95 23.54
CA GLY A 70 -34.04 -15.38 23.23
C GLY A 70 -34.00 -14.71 21.86
N PHE A 71 -34.55 -15.36 20.82
CA PHE A 71 -34.63 -14.77 19.49
C PHE A 71 -35.41 -13.45 19.51
N GLN A 72 -36.55 -13.39 20.22
CA GLN A 72 -37.34 -12.17 20.34
C GLN A 72 -36.55 -11.03 21.00
N ARG A 73 -35.73 -11.31 22.03
CA ARG A 73 -34.88 -10.31 22.68
C ARG A 73 -33.81 -9.77 21.73
N ILE A 74 -33.06 -10.67 21.09
CA ILE A 74 -32.02 -10.29 20.12
C ILE A 74 -32.62 -9.47 18.98
N PHE A 75 -33.77 -9.90 18.44
CA PHE A 75 -34.46 -9.18 17.39
C PHE A 75 -34.94 -7.80 17.86
N GLU A 76 -35.41 -7.67 19.10
CA GLU A 76 -35.80 -6.37 19.67
C GLU A 76 -34.61 -5.42 19.78
N ASP A 77 -33.48 -5.87 20.30
CA ASP A 77 -32.27 -5.05 20.45
C ASP A 77 -31.78 -4.55 19.08
N LEU A 78 -31.76 -5.45 18.09
CA LEU A 78 -31.37 -5.17 16.70
C LEU A 78 -32.14 -4.00 16.07
N VAL A 79 -33.44 -3.92 16.34
CA VAL A 79 -34.33 -2.97 15.65
C VAL A 79 -34.61 -1.71 16.45
N THR A 80 -34.28 -1.68 17.74
CA THR A 80 -34.61 -0.55 18.63
C THR A 80 -33.47 0.45 18.80
N ASP A 81 -32.21 0.03 18.69
CA ASP A 81 -31.04 0.91 18.77
C ASP A 81 -30.01 0.69 17.66
N PRO A 82 -30.38 0.81 16.36
CA PRO A 82 -29.40 0.73 15.29
C PRO A 82 -28.59 2.03 15.19
N ASP A 83 -27.29 1.91 14.99
CA ASP A 83 -26.37 3.04 14.78
C ASP A 83 -26.75 3.87 13.53
N THR A 84 -27.16 3.19 12.45
CA THR A 84 -27.59 3.80 11.18
C THR A 84 -28.76 3.01 10.56
N PRO A 85 -29.54 3.63 9.64
CA PRO A 85 -30.55 2.90 8.86
C PRO A 85 -29.96 1.74 8.04
N ASP A 86 -28.75 1.91 7.52
CA ASP A 86 -28.07 0.91 6.68
C ASP A 86 -27.65 -0.31 7.51
N ASN A 87 -27.19 -0.10 8.75
CA ASN A 87 -26.89 -1.18 9.68
C ASN A 87 -28.15 -2.01 9.97
N MET A 88 -29.31 -1.35 10.19
CA MET A 88 -30.57 -2.07 10.39
C MET A 88 -31.00 -2.88 9.16
N ALA A 89 -30.81 -2.35 7.95
CA ALA A 89 -31.10 -3.09 6.73
C ALA A 89 -30.20 -4.33 6.60
N TYR A 90 -28.89 -4.17 6.79
CA TYR A 90 -27.92 -5.26 6.78
C TYR A 90 -28.25 -6.36 7.79
N ASP A 91 -28.56 -5.97 9.02
CA ASP A 91 -28.89 -6.88 10.11
C ASP A 91 -30.19 -7.65 9.86
N LEU A 92 -31.21 -6.98 9.34
CA LEU A 92 -32.49 -7.62 8.99
C LEU A 92 -32.37 -8.52 7.76
N ASP A 93 -31.52 -8.16 6.79
CA ASP A 93 -31.20 -9.04 5.67
C ASP A 93 -30.52 -10.32 6.17
N ALA A 94 -29.55 -10.21 7.07
CA ALA A 94 -28.89 -11.36 7.66
C ALA A 94 -29.87 -12.29 8.39
N VAL A 95 -30.82 -11.74 9.16
CA VAL A 95 -31.90 -12.50 9.80
C VAL A 95 -32.80 -13.16 8.76
N TYR A 96 -33.24 -12.41 7.75
CA TYR A 96 -34.13 -12.89 6.70
C TYR A 96 -33.49 -14.02 5.87
N SER A 97 -32.28 -13.80 5.38
CA SER A 97 -31.47 -14.76 4.63
C SER A 97 -31.30 -16.06 5.44
N LEU A 98 -31.08 -15.97 6.74
CA LEU A 98 -30.95 -17.14 7.60
C LEU A 98 -32.23 -17.97 7.67
N ILE A 99 -33.38 -17.34 7.94
CA ILE A 99 -34.65 -18.06 8.17
C ILE A 99 -35.31 -18.54 6.87
N THR A 100 -34.91 -17.97 5.73
CA THR A 100 -35.44 -18.34 4.41
C THR A 100 -34.49 -19.22 3.59
N ASN A 101 -33.35 -19.64 4.14
CA ASN A 101 -32.29 -20.39 3.45
C ASN A 101 -31.66 -19.61 2.28
N GLY A 102 -31.43 -18.32 2.47
CA GLY A 102 -30.66 -17.45 1.59
C GLY A 102 -31.46 -16.87 0.43
N LEU A 103 -32.78 -16.65 0.61
CA LEU A 103 -33.55 -15.92 -0.40
C LEU A 103 -33.18 -14.43 -0.34
N PRO A 104 -32.95 -13.75 -1.47
CA PRO A 104 -32.53 -12.35 -1.51
C PRO A 104 -33.69 -11.35 -1.70
N LEU A 105 -34.89 -11.69 -1.24
CA LEU A 105 -36.10 -10.87 -1.50
C LEU A 105 -36.23 -9.66 -0.57
N PHE A 106 -35.54 -9.64 0.57
CA PHE A 106 -35.56 -8.50 1.48
C PHE A 106 -34.72 -7.35 0.91
N GLU A 107 -33.47 -7.63 0.53
CA GLU A 107 -32.57 -6.70 -0.17
C GLU A 107 -33.26 -6.03 -1.37
N LEU A 108 -33.88 -6.82 -2.25
CA LEU A 108 -34.67 -6.31 -3.39
C LEU A 108 -35.74 -5.28 -2.98
N LEU A 109 -36.48 -5.55 -1.90
CA LEU A 109 -37.55 -4.65 -1.43
C LEU A 109 -36.99 -3.35 -0.83
N VAL A 110 -35.79 -3.39 -0.24
CA VAL A 110 -35.08 -2.19 0.24
C VAL A 110 -34.65 -1.33 -0.95
N GLU A 111 -34.12 -1.93 -2.01
CA GLU A 111 -33.68 -1.23 -3.22
C GLU A 111 -34.84 -0.58 -4.01
N LEU A 112 -36.00 -1.24 -4.03
CA LEU A 112 -37.22 -0.72 -4.65
C LEU A 112 -37.70 0.59 -4.02
N ASP A 113 -37.60 0.76 -2.69
CA ASP A 113 -37.94 2.00 -1.97
C ASP A 113 -36.98 3.14 -2.32
N ALA A 114 -35.70 2.83 -2.53
CA ALA A 114 -34.66 3.81 -2.82
C ALA A 114 -34.75 4.42 -4.24
N HIS A 115 -35.67 3.91 -5.10
CA HIS A 115 -35.71 4.20 -6.54
C HIS A 115 -34.37 3.94 -7.27
N ASN A 116 -33.51 3.11 -6.67
CA ASN A 116 -32.18 2.80 -7.18
C ASN A 116 -32.14 1.47 -7.95
N GLY A 117 -33.12 0.57 -7.75
CA GLY A 117 -33.19 -0.72 -8.44
C GLY A 117 -33.96 -0.67 -9.76
N ALA A 118 -33.46 -1.37 -10.79
CA ALA A 118 -34.13 -1.54 -12.09
C ALA A 118 -35.10 -2.75 -12.11
N GLN A 119 -35.13 -3.55 -11.05
CA GLN A 119 -35.83 -4.83 -10.97
C GLN A 119 -36.96 -4.82 -9.94
N ASP A 120 -38.15 -5.28 -10.33
CA ASP A 120 -39.35 -5.32 -9.50
C ASP A 120 -39.81 -6.76 -9.16
N LEU A 121 -40.73 -6.92 -8.20
CA LEU A 121 -41.18 -8.27 -7.79
C LEU A 121 -41.93 -8.97 -8.92
N VAL A 122 -42.61 -8.22 -9.79
CA VAL A 122 -43.35 -8.75 -10.94
C VAL A 122 -42.41 -9.35 -11.98
N SER A 123 -41.23 -8.76 -12.20
CA SER A 123 -40.20 -9.26 -13.11
C SER A 123 -39.67 -10.63 -12.69
N LEU A 124 -39.75 -10.94 -11.39
CA LEU A 124 -39.36 -12.21 -10.80
C LEU A 124 -40.45 -13.29 -10.86
N ALA A 125 -41.61 -13.01 -11.46
CA ALA A 125 -42.76 -13.94 -11.52
C ALA A 125 -42.42 -15.39 -11.88
N PRO A 126 -41.47 -15.70 -12.80
CA PRO A 126 -41.13 -17.10 -13.09
C PRO A 126 -40.60 -17.90 -11.89
N LEU A 127 -40.05 -17.24 -10.86
CA LEU A 127 -39.54 -17.87 -9.63
C LEU A 127 -40.64 -18.23 -8.62
N PHE A 128 -41.85 -17.67 -8.79
CA PHE A 128 -42.97 -17.83 -7.87
C PHE A 128 -44.08 -18.71 -8.47
N GLU A 129 -44.89 -19.31 -7.60
CA GLU A 129 -46.15 -19.97 -7.99
C GLU A 129 -47.12 -18.97 -8.66
N GLU A 130 -47.95 -19.44 -9.60
CA GLU A 130 -48.76 -18.57 -10.47
C GLU A 130 -49.76 -17.67 -9.73
N ASP A 131 -50.19 -18.07 -8.53
CA ASP A 131 -51.13 -17.33 -7.68
C ASP A 131 -50.45 -16.34 -6.72
N ALA A 132 -49.13 -16.15 -6.85
CA ALA A 132 -48.38 -15.20 -6.02
C ALA A 132 -48.89 -13.76 -6.23
N PRO A 133 -49.25 -13.03 -5.15
CA PRO A 133 -49.80 -11.68 -5.25
C PRO A 133 -48.71 -10.61 -5.42
N LEU A 134 -47.77 -10.81 -6.36
CA LEU A 134 -46.53 -10.01 -6.51
C LEU A 134 -46.83 -8.52 -6.68
N ALA A 135 -47.76 -8.15 -7.56
CA ALA A 135 -48.14 -6.76 -7.78
C ALA A 135 -48.72 -6.08 -6.53
N GLU A 136 -49.42 -6.83 -5.67
CA GLU A 136 -49.96 -6.30 -4.42
C GLU A 136 -48.88 -6.13 -3.36
N LEU A 137 -47.93 -7.07 -3.27
CA LEU A 137 -46.77 -6.95 -2.39
C LEU A 137 -45.90 -5.74 -2.78
N GLU A 138 -45.68 -5.54 -4.07
CA GLU A 138 -44.91 -4.42 -4.60
C GLU A 138 -45.62 -3.08 -4.37
N ARG A 139 -46.94 -3.01 -4.60
CA ARG A 139 -47.74 -1.83 -4.27
C ARG A 139 -47.57 -1.43 -2.81
N LEU A 140 -47.56 -2.40 -1.89
CA LEU A 140 -47.38 -2.16 -0.46
C LEU A 140 -45.94 -1.76 -0.09
N ALA A 141 -44.93 -2.23 -0.83
CA ALA A 141 -43.55 -1.83 -0.64
C ALA A 141 -43.32 -0.34 -0.98
N VAL A 142 -43.93 0.15 -2.07
CA VAL A 142 -43.75 1.53 -2.55
C VAL A 142 -44.77 2.51 -1.92
N THR A 143 -45.84 2.01 -1.31
CA THR A 143 -46.76 2.85 -0.52
C THR A 143 -46.09 3.26 0.77
N ASP A 144 -46.26 4.53 1.21
CA ASP A 144 -45.78 5.08 2.49
C ASP A 144 -45.74 3.99 3.60
N PRO A 145 -44.55 3.41 3.87
CA PRO A 145 -44.45 2.17 4.64
C PRO A 145 -44.94 2.34 6.08
N GLN A 146 -44.98 3.58 6.59
CA GLN A 146 -45.53 3.91 7.90
C GLN A 146 -47.05 3.71 7.97
N LYS A 147 -47.75 3.90 6.85
CA LYS A 147 -49.20 3.66 6.74
C LYS A 147 -49.51 2.23 6.32
N ALA A 148 -48.60 1.59 5.59
CA ALA A 148 -48.78 0.25 5.04
C ALA A 148 -48.59 -0.88 6.07
N LEU A 149 -47.81 -0.68 7.15
CA LEU A 149 -47.47 -1.77 8.08
C LEU A 149 -48.69 -2.52 8.65
N PRO A 150 -49.77 -1.88 9.16
CA PRO A 150 -50.94 -2.62 9.67
C PRO A 150 -51.75 -3.36 8.60
N GLU A 151 -51.75 -2.88 7.36
CA GLU A 151 -52.35 -3.57 6.21
C GLU A 151 -51.48 -4.76 5.78
N THR A 152 -50.17 -4.52 5.68
CA THR A 152 -49.14 -5.50 5.36
C THR A 152 -49.15 -6.66 6.35
N MET A 153 -49.11 -6.40 7.66
CA MET A 153 -49.11 -7.45 8.68
C MET A 153 -50.36 -8.33 8.60
N ARG A 154 -51.54 -7.76 8.29
CA ARG A 154 -52.78 -8.52 8.09
C ARG A 154 -52.71 -9.40 6.83
N LEU A 155 -52.26 -8.84 5.72
CA LEU A 155 -52.11 -9.57 4.46
C LEU A 155 -51.09 -10.71 4.59
N VAL A 156 -49.89 -10.42 5.13
CA VAL A 156 -48.81 -11.40 5.30
C VAL A 156 -49.25 -12.49 6.27
N HIS A 157 -49.95 -12.16 7.37
CA HIS A 157 -50.51 -13.16 8.27
C HIS A 157 -51.49 -14.12 7.57
N ASP A 158 -52.41 -13.59 6.76
CA ASP A 158 -53.35 -14.40 5.98
C ASP A 158 -52.62 -15.30 4.96
N ILE A 159 -51.65 -14.74 4.22
CA ILE A 159 -50.81 -15.49 3.28
C ILE A 159 -50.06 -16.62 4.00
N CYS A 160 -49.28 -16.32 5.03
CA CYS A 160 -48.48 -17.31 5.74
C CYS A 160 -49.36 -18.38 6.41
N SER A 161 -50.55 -18.02 6.88
CA SER A 161 -51.53 -18.96 7.45
C SER A 161 -52.10 -19.91 6.39
N ARG A 162 -52.57 -19.37 5.25
CA ARG A 162 -53.09 -20.18 4.14
C ARG A 162 -52.04 -21.11 3.58
N ARG A 163 -50.81 -20.62 3.41
CA ARG A 163 -49.65 -21.35 2.87
C ARG A 163 -48.98 -22.26 3.90
N ARG A 164 -49.33 -22.15 5.18
CA ARG A 164 -48.66 -22.82 6.31
C ARG A 164 -47.15 -22.59 6.30
N TYR A 165 -46.73 -21.35 6.03
CA TYR A 165 -45.32 -20.96 5.96
C TYR A 165 -44.79 -20.62 7.35
N GLU A 166 -44.08 -21.57 7.97
CA GLU A 166 -43.62 -21.50 9.36
C GLU A 166 -42.75 -20.27 9.67
N PRO A 167 -41.78 -19.86 8.82
CA PRO A 167 -40.95 -18.70 9.13
C PRO A 167 -41.76 -17.41 9.27
N GLY A 168 -42.72 -17.19 8.38
CA GLY A 168 -43.62 -16.04 8.47
C GLY A 168 -44.52 -16.10 9.71
N LEU A 169 -45.10 -17.27 10.01
CA LEU A 169 -45.97 -17.44 11.18
C LEU A 169 -45.24 -17.22 12.51
N ARG A 170 -43.92 -17.48 12.57
CA ARG A 170 -43.11 -17.29 13.77
C ARG A 170 -42.54 -15.88 13.92
N LEU A 171 -42.16 -15.23 12.82
CA LEU A 171 -41.56 -13.90 12.88
C LEU A 171 -42.61 -12.78 12.97
N LEU A 172 -43.81 -12.95 12.38
CA LEU A 172 -44.85 -11.92 12.43
C LEU A 172 -45.25 -11.50 13.85
N PRO A 173 -45.45 -12.40 14.83
CA PRO A 173 -45.70 -11.99 16.22
C PRO A 173 -44.55 -11.20 16.84
N VAL A 174 -43.31 -11.52 16.48
CA VAL A 174 -42.10 -10.81 16.96
C VAL A 174 -42.08 -9.38 16.39
N ILE A 175 -42.31 -9.23 15.07
CA ILE A 175 -42.44 -7.92 14.42
C ILE A 175 -43.56 -7.10 15.06
N GLU A 176 -44.72 -7.71 15.30
CA GLU A 176 -45.87 -7.05 15.93
C GLU A 176 -45.56 -6.56 17.36
N ALA A 177 -44.75 -7.29 18.12
CA ALA A 177 -44.37 -6.93 19.49
C ALA A 177 -43.38 -5.75 19.56
N VAL A 178 -42.56 -5.55 18.52
CA VAL A 178 -41.49 -4.53 18.52
C VAL A 178 -41.82 -3.30 17.66
N LYS A 179 -42.81 -3.36 16.77
CA LYS A 179 -43.14 -2.27 15.82
C LYS A 179 -43.27 -0.89 16.43
N ASP A 180 -43.77 -0.80 17.66
CA ASP A 180 -43.99 0.47 18.36
C ASP A 180 -42.75 0.99 19.08
N LYS A 181 -41.76 0.12 19.31
CA LYS A 181 -40.45 0.43 19.91
C LYS A 181 -39.44 0.94 18.86
N VAL A 182 -39.63 0.59 17.59
CA VAL A 182 -38.76 1.03 16.47
C VAL A 182 -39.00 2.50 16.10
N ARG A 183 -37.89 3.23 15.84
CA ARG A 183 -37.88 4.61 15.36
C ARG A 183 -38.75 4.75 14.10
N LYS A 184 -39.48 5.86 13.97
CA LYS A 184 -40.48 6.02 12.89
C LYS A 184 -39.86 5.93 11.49
N GLU A 185 -38.67 6.48 11.28
CA GLU A 185 -37.93 6.39 10.01
C GLU A 185 -37.47 4.97 9.64
N HIS A 186 -37.41 4.06 10.61
CA HIS A 186 -36.89 2.70 10.43
C HIS A 186 -37.99 1.63 10.30
N ARG A 187 -39.24 1.96 10.64
CA ARG A 187 -40.38 1.03 10.55
C ARG A 187 -40.61 0.45 9.15
N ARG A 188 -40.15 1.14 8.10
CA ARG A 188 -40.19 0.64 6.71
C ARG A 188 -39.47 -0.70 6.54
N PHE A 189 -38.35 -0.92 7.23
CA PHE A 189 -37.62 -2.17 7.13
C PHE A 189 -38.40 -3.35 7.72
N LEU A 190 -39.22 -3.12 8.76
CA LEU A 190 -40.14 -4.15 9.26
C LEU A 190 -41.24 -4.48 8.24
N THR A 191 -41.72 -3.49 7.49
CA THR A 191 -42.66 -3.69 6.39
C THR A 191 -42.02 -4.53 5.28
N PHE A 192 -40.80 -4.20 4.85
CA PHE A 192 -40.06 -4.96 3.83
C PHE A 192 -39.80 -6.40 4.27
N LEU A 193 -39.41 -6.62 5.53
CA LEU A 193 -39.22 -7.96 6.09
C LEU A 193 -40.51 -8.80 6.05
N ALA A 194 -41.65 -8.21 6.42
CA ALA A 194 -42.93 -8.89 6.36
C ALA A 194 -43.35 -9.22 4.90
N LEU A 195 -43.17 -8.28 3.97
CA LEU A 195 -43.45 -8.49 2.55
C LEU A 195 -42.54 -9.57 1.94
N ALA A 196 -41.25 -9.57 2.28
CA ALA A 196 -40.28 -10.58 1.85
C ALA A 196 -40.69 -11.98 2.32
N LEU A 197 -41.18 -12.12 3.56
CA LEU A 197 -41.72 -13.39 4.08
C LEU A 197 -42.97 -13.87 3.33
N ALA A 198 -43.87 -12.97 2.95
CA ALA A 198 -45.01 -13.32 2.10
C ALA A 198 -44.54 -13.81 0.73
N ALA A 199 -43.63 -13.08 0.09
CA ALA A 199 -43.06 -13.46 -1.21
C ALA A 199 -42.34 -14.82 -1.13
N ALA A 200 -41.48 -15.02 -0.12
CA ALA A 200 -40.77 -16.28 0.14
C ALA A 200 -41.70 -17.49 0.21
N SER A 201 -42.90 -17.30 0.77
CA SER A 201 -43.89 -18.38 0.88
C SER A 201 -44.39 -18.90 -0.47
N TYR A 202 -44.23 -18.14 -1.56
CA TYR A 202 -44.64 -18.50 -2.93
C TYR A 202 -43.47 -18.93 -3.83
N VAL A 203 -42.22 -18.89 -3.36
CA VAL A 203 -41.07 -19.34 -4.16
C VAL A 203 -41.21 -20.83 -4.45
N LYS A 204 -41.05 -21.21 -5.73
CA LYS A 204 -41.22 -22.61 -6.20
C LYS A 204 -40.24 -23.55 -5.50
N LYS A 205 -40.74 -24.45 -4.66
CA LYS A 205 -39.91 -25.41 -3.90
C LYS A 205 -39.19 -26.45 -4.76
N ASP A 206 -39.83 -26.90 -5.84
CA ASP A 206 -39.29 -27.97 -6.67
C ASP A 206 -38.31 -27.46 -7.74
N CYS A 207 -38.26 -26.14 -7.97
CA CYS A 207 -37.34 -25.49 -8.93
C CYS A 207 -37.22 -26.25 -10.27
N THR A 208 -38.29 -26.89 -10.74
CA THR A 208 -38.24 -27.71 -11.95
C THR A 208 -38.37 -26.81 -13.18
N TYR A 209 -37.26 -26.25 -13.64
CA TYR A 209 -37.18 -25.40 -14.83
C TYR A 209 -37.17 -26.19 -16.16
N ARG A 210 -37.78 -27.39 -16.17
CA ARG A 210 -37.69 -28.32 -17.31
C ARG A 210 -38.31 -27.77 -18.57
N ASP A 211 -39.38 -26.98 -18.42
CA ASP A 211 -40.14 -26.43 -19.55
C ASP A 211 -39.60 -25.08 -20.05
N LEU A 212 -38.64 -24.49 -19.34
CA LEU A 212 -38.01 -23.23 -19.76
C LEU A 212 -37.02 -23.46 -20.90
N SER A 213 -36.97 -22.52 -21.85
CA SER A 213 -35.94 -22.42 -22.88
C SER A 213 -34.59 -21.97 -22.28
N LEU A 214 -33.50 -22.15 -23.02
CA LEU A 214 -32.16 -21.75 -22.58
C LEU A 214 -32.10 -20.25 -22.25
N ASP A 215 -32.67 -19.43 -23.12
CA ASP A 215 -32.72 -17.98 -23.00
C ASP A 215 -33.53 -17.52 -21.77
N GLU A 216 -34.64 -18.20 -21.44
CA GLU A 216 -35.37 -17.96 -20.20
C GLU A 216 -34.56 -18.36 -18.96
N VAL A 217 -33.83 -19.49 -19.00
CA VAL A 217 -33.00 -19.93 -17.88
C VAL A 217 -31.84 -18.97 -17.63
N LEU A 218 -31.16 -18.52 -18.69
CA LEU A 218 -30.06 -17.55 -18.58
C LEU A 218 -30.55 -16.20 -18.06
N ARG A 219 -31.72 -15.73 -18.52
CA ARG A 219 -32.36 -14.54 -17.93
C ARG A 219 -32.61 -14.66 -16.43
N LEU A 220 -33.07 -15.83 -15.97
CA LEU A 220 -33.31 -16.06 -14.54
C LEU A 220 -32.02 -16.11 -13.73
N ILE A 221 -30.92 -16.57 -14.32
CA ILE A 221 -29.59 -16.53 -13.68
C ILE A 221 -29.06 -15.10 -13.62
N GLY A 222 -29.29 -14.31 -14.68
CA GLY A 222 -28.87 -12.91 -14.78
C GLY A 222 -29.77 -11.89 -14.07
N LEU A 223 -30.73 -12.35 -13.25
CA LEU A 223 -31.53 -11.46 -12.42
C LEU A 223 -30.64 -10.77 -11.38
N ASP A 224 -30.95 -9.51 -11.09
CA ASP A 224 -30.29 -8.69 -10.09
C ASP A 224 -30.69 -9.14 -8.68
N LEU A 225 -30.11 -10.26 -8.25
CA LEU A 225 -30.38 -10.91 -6.98
C LEU A 225 -29.08 -11.53 -6.46
N SER A 226 -28.71 -11.30 -5.20
CA SER A 226 -27.45 -11.82 -4.65
C SER A 226 -27.27 -13.35 -4.82
N THR A 227 -28.35 -14.14 -4.88
CA THR A 227 -28.35 -15.49 -5.49
C THR A 227 -29.73 -15.88 -6.03
N ALA A 228 -29.81 -16.38 -7.26
CA ALA A 228 -31.07 -16.85 -7.86
C ALA A 228 -31.68 -18.01 -7.05
N PRO A 229 -32.96 -17.94 -6.61
CA PRO A 229 -33.65 -19.05 -5.99
C PRO A 229 -33.61 -20.30 -6.87
N GLY A 230 -33.12 -21.42 -6.33
CA GLY A 230 -32.97 -22.65 -7.11
C GLY A 230 -31.80 -22.64 -8.10
N TYR A 231 -30.77 -21.82 -7.86
CA TYR A 231 -29.60 -21.70 -8.72
C TYR A 231 -29.02 -23.05 -9.19
N ASP A 232 -28.86 -24.03 -8.28
CA ASP A 232 -28.36 -25.36 -8.66
C ASP A 232 -29.25 -26.08 -9.68
N ALA A 233 -30.57 -25.89 -9.59
CA ALA A 233 -31.53 -26.44 -10.54
C ALA A 233 -31.53 -25.69 -11.88
N LEU A 234 -31.33 -24.37 -11.87
CA LEU A 234 -31.10 -23.57 -13.08
C LEU A 234 -29.82 -24.02 -13.78
N LEU A 235 -28.72 -24.18 -13.04
CA LEU A 235 -27.44 -24.68 -13.54
C LEU A 235 -27.57 -26.10 -14.12
N ALA A 236 -28.26 -26.99 -13.40
CA ALA A 236 -28.56 -28.34 -13.88
C ALA A 236 -29.39 -28.31 -15.17
N ARG A 237 -30.32 -27.35 -15.30
CA ARG A 237 -31.09 -27.15 -16.52
C ARG A 237 -30.21 -26.65 -17.67
N VAL A 238 -29.31 -25.70 -17.46
CA VAL A 238 -28.36 -25.24 -18.49
C VAL A 238 -27.57 -26.43 -19.06
N ARG A 239 -27.10 -27.34 -18.19
CA ARG A 239 -26.35 -28.54 -18.59
C ARG A 239 -27.13 -29.54 -19.46
N THR A 240 -28.45 -29.43 -19.54
CA THR A 240 -29.27 -30.31 -20.41
C THR A 240 -29.39 -29.80 -21.85
N PHE A 241 -29.02 -28.55 -22.13
CA PHE A 241 -28.97 -28.01 -23.50
C PHE A 241 -27.65 -28.37 -24.20
N PRO A 242 -27.59 -28.32 -25.55
CA PRO A 242 -26.34 -28.49 -26.27
C PRO A 242 -25.27 -27.49 -25.80
N ARG A 243 -24.08 -27.97 -25.44
CA ARG A 243 -22.99 -27.15 -24.91
C ARG A 243 -22.65 -25.95 -25.80
N GLU A 244 -22.54 -26.16 -27.11
CA GLU A 244 -22.23 -25.09 -28.08
C GLU A 244 -23.29 -23.98 -28.08
N GLU A 245 -24.56 -24.32 -27.87
CA GLU A 245 -25.66 -23.37 -27.79
C GLU A 245 -25.64 -22.63 -26.45
N ALA A 246 -25.47 -23.36 -25.34
CA ALA A 246 -25.34 -22.79 -24.00
C ALA A 246 -24.16 -21.81 -23.90
N VAL A 247 -23.00 -22.18 -24.45
CA VAL A 247 -21.81 -21.31 -24.47
C VAL A 247 -22.09 -20.06 -25.28
N ARG A 248 -22.58 -20.20 -26.52
CA ARG A 248 -22.86 -19.06 -27.41
C ARG A 248 -23.84 -18.07 -26.79
N SER A 249 -24.98 -18.56 -26.29
CA SER A 249 -26.00 -17.67 -25.69
C SER A 249 -25.53 -17.00 -24.40
N ALA A 250 -24.75 -17.69 -23.57
CA ALA A 250 -24.20 -17.08 -22.35
C ALA A 250 -23.15 -16.00 -22.69
N LEU A 251 -22.32 -16.22 -23.71
CA LEU A 251 -21.34 -15.23 -24.19
C LEU A 251 -22.02 -14.00 -24.81
N GLU A 252 -23.06 -14.20 -25.63
CA GLU A 252 -23.86 -13.10 -26.19
C GLU A 252 -24.44 -12.22 -25.06
N GLN A 253 -25.05 -12.81 -24.04
CA GLN A 253 -25.62 -12.05 -22.91
C GLN A 253 -24.56 -11.36 -22.03
N LEU A 254 -23.37 -11.93 -21.88
CA LEU A 254 -22.27 -11.30 -21.14
C LEU A 254 -21.70 -10.07 -21.88
N ILE A 255 -21.67 -10.12 -23.22
CA ILE A 255 -21.19 -9.02 -24.07
C ILE A 255 -22.22 -7.90 -24.16
N ASP A 256 -23.50 -8.25 -24.30
CA ASP A 256 -24.61 -7.31 -24.45
C ASP A 256 -25.08 -6.67 -23.12
N GLY A 257 -24.42 -6.98 -22.01
CA GLY A 257 -24.75 -6.43 -20.69
C GLY A 257 -24.38 -4.95 -20.55
N ASP A 258 -25.26 -4.19 -19.90
CA ASP A 258 -25.08 -2.77 -19.57
C ASP A 258 -24.35 -2.55 -18.22
N GLY A 259 -23.58 -3.53 -17.73
CA GLY A 259 -22.93 -3.47 -16.41
C GLY A 259 -23.90 -3.70 -15.23
N THR A 260 -24.96 -4.48 -15.43
CA THR A 260 -25.89 -4.89 -14.37
C THR A 260 -25.35 -6.10 -13.59
N CYS A 261 -25.96 -6.41 -12.44
CA CYS A 261 -25.62 -7.62 -11.67
C CYS A 261 -25.76 -8.93 -12.47
N GLY A 262 -26.50 -8.92 -13.58
CA GLY A 262 -26.57 -10.06 -14.49
C GLY A 262 -25.22 -10.53 -15.02
N GLU A 263 -24.27 -9.61 -15.28
CA GLU A 263 -22.91 -9.97 -15.71
C GLU A 263 -22.14 -10.71 -14.60
N ILE A 264 -22.28 -10.25 -13.35
CA ILE A 264 -21.69 -10.87 -12.17
C ILE A 264 -22.17 -12.31 -12.05
N HIS A 265 -23.48 -12.53 -12.19
CA HIS A 265 -24.08 -13.87 -12.05
C HIS A 265 -23.77 -14.79 -13.24
N LEU A 266 -23.72 -14.24 -14.46
CA LEU A 266 -23.31 -15.00 -15.64
C LEU A 266 -21.85 -15.44 -15.53
N ALA A 267 -20.93 -14.58 -15.08
CA ALA A 267 -19.54 -14.96 -14.83
C ALA A 267 -19.44 -16.08 -13.79
N ARG A 268 -20.15 -15.96 -12.66
CA ARG A 268 -20.24 -17.02 -11.64
C ARG A 268 -20.74 -18.34 -12.23
N MET A 269 -21.81 -18.31 -13.03
CA MET A 269 -22.37 -19.48 -13.71
C MET A 269 -21.37 -20.12 -14.66
N MET A 270 -20.63 -19.33 -15.45
CA MET A 270 -19.60 -19.85 -16.34
C MET A 270 -18.54 -20.67 -15.59
N GLY A 271 -18.10 -20.17 -14.42
CA GLY A 271 -17.22 -20.92 -13.53
C GLY A 271 -17.85 -22.21 -12.98
N ASP A 272 -19.12 -22.17 -12.57
CA ASP A 272 -19.84 -23.35 -12.06
C ASP A 272 -20.14 -24.39 -13.15
N LEU A 273 -20.28 -23.98 -14.41
CA LEU A 273 -20.42 -24.88 -15.56
C LEU A 273 -19.09 -25.53 -15.94
N GLY A 274 -17.98 -24.81 -15.80
CA GLY A 274 -16.64 -25.34 -16.07
C GLY A 274 -16.38 -25.64 -17.54
N TYR A 275 -17.05 -24.94 -18.47
CA TYR A 275 -16.79 -25.08 -19.91
C TYR A 275 -15.61 -24.17 -20.33
N PRO A 276 -14.47 -24.72 -20.79
CA PRO A 276 -13.26 -23.95 -21.06
C PRO A 276 -13.41 -22.84 -22.12
N GLU A 277 -14.44 -22.91 -22.96
CA GLU A 277 -14.79 -21.88 -23.95
C GLU A 277 -15.13 -20.53 -23.32
N PHE A 278 -15.45 -20.49 -22.02
CA PHE A 278 -15.72 -19.25 -21.29
C PHE A 278 -14.45 -18.50 -20.86
N ILE A 279 -13.31 -19.18 -20.76
CA ILE A 279 -12.07 -18.61 -20.22
C ILE A 279 -11.67 -17.30 -20.94
N PRO A 280 -11.67 -17.21 -22.28
CA PRO A 280 -11.30 -15.97 -22.96
C PRO A 280 -12.19 -14.79 -22.58
N ALA A 281 -13.52 -14.99 -22.52
CA ALA A 281 -14.46 -13.93 -22.18
C ALA A 281 -14.35 -13.50 -20.71
N LEU A 282 -14.10 -14.46 -19.80
CA LEU A 282 -13.86 -14.15 -18.39
C LEU A 282 -12.56 -13.36 -18.19
N ILE A 283 -11.52 -13.59 -19.01
CA ILE A 283 -10.30 -12.78 -18.99
C ILE A 283 -10.59 -11.34 -19.49
N GLU A 284 -11.44 -11.18 -20.51
CA GLU A 284 -11.87 -9.84 -20.96
C GLU A 284 -12.66 -9.10 -19.87
N CYS A 285 -13.42 -9.81 -19.04
CA CYS A 285 -14.13 -9.21 -17.90
C CYS A 285 -13.22 -8.63 -16.81
N LEU A 286 -11.92 -8.95 -16.78
CA LEU A 286 -10.97 -8.42 -15.80
C LEU A 286 -10.49 -6.99 -16.13
N ALA A 287 -10.98 -6.40 -17.23
CA ALA A 287 -10.62 -5.05 -17.61
C ALA A 287 -11.43 -4.00 -16.82
N ASP A 288 -10.78 -2.88 -16.49
CA ASP A 288 -11.33 -1.73 -15.75
C ASP A 288 -12.75 -1.26 -16.18
N PRO A 289 -13.14 -1.20 -17.48
CA PRO A 289 -14.46 -0.69 -17.87
C PRO A 289 -15.66 -1.52 -17.38
N LYS A 290 -15.46 -2.73 -16.84
CA LYS A 290 -16.54 -3.60 -16.35
C LYS A 290 -16.88 -3.40 -14.86
N GLY A 291 -16.04 -2.67 -14.11
CA GLY A 291 -16.23 -2.41 -12.68
C GLY A 291 -15.81 -3.58 -11.78
N ASP A 292 -15.46 -3.26 -10.53
CA ASP A 292 -14.79 -4.18 -9.60
C ASP A 292 -15.57 -5.48 -9.33
N PHE A 293 -16.90 -5.41 -9.20
CA PHE A 293 -17.72 -6.60 -8.89
C PHE A 293 -17.73 -7.64 -10.01
N VAL A 294 -17.73 -7.21 -11.28
CA VAL A 294 -17.67 -8.13 -12.42
C VAL A 294 -16.28 -8.75 -12.51
N CYS A 295 -15.23 -7.95 -12.30
CA CYS A 295 -13.86 -8.43 -12.24
C CYS A 295 -13.67 -9.49 -11.14
N GLU A 296 -14.17 -9.24 -9.92
CA GLU A 296 -14.09 -10.19 -8.80
C GLU A 296 -14.84 -11.49 -9.10
N SER A 297 -16.05 -11.42 -9.67
CA SER A 297 -16.81 -12.61 -10.05
C SER A 297 -16.12 -13.42 -11.16
N ALA A 298 -15.57 -12.73 -12.17
CA ALA A 298 -14.80 -13.37 -13.24
C ALA A 298 -13.51 -14.00 -12.69
N MET A 299 -12.83 -13.35 -11.75
CA MET A 299 -11.67 -13.88 -11.03
C MET A 299 -12.02 -15.19 -10.30
N LYS A 300 -13.07 -15.18 -9.48
CA LYS A 300 -13.57 -16.37 -8.77
C LYS A 300 -14.08 -17.46 -9.71
N ALA A 301 -14.60 -17.10 -10.87
CA ALA A 301 -14.97 -18.06 -11.91
C ALA A 301 -13.73 -18.71 -12.52
N LEU A 302 -12.71 -17.92 -12.88
CA LEU A 302 -11.44 -18.39 -13.44
C LEU A 302 -10.67 -19.32 -12.49
N GLU A 303 -10.66 -19.01 -11.18
CA GLU A 303 -10.08 -19.89 -10.15
C GLU A 303 -10.64 -21.32 -10.23
N LYS A 304 -11.94 -21.49 -10.53
CA LYS A 304 -12.58 -22.82 -10.65
C LYS A 304 -12.09 -23.62 -11.86
N PHE A 305 -11.52 -22.98 -12.87
CA PHE A 305 -10.95 -23.66 -14.05
C PHE A 305 -9.54 -24.21 -13.79
N GLY A 306 -8.87 -23.80 -12.72
CA GLY A 306 -7.54 -24.29 -12.34
C GLY A 306 -6.50 -24.09 -13.44
N ALA A 307 -5.78 -25.16 -13.79
CA ALA A 307 -4.71 -25.14 -14.80
C ALA A 307 -5.15 -24.62 -16.18
N LEU A 308 -6.43 -24.78 -16.57
CA LEU A 308 -6.91 -24.22 -17.84
C LEU A 308 -6.97 -22.69 -17.82
N ALA A 309 -7.27 -22.10 -16.67
CA ALA A 309 -7.20 -20.65 -16.48
C ALA A 309 -5.74 -20.17 -16.50
N GLU A 310 -4.82 -20.88 -15.82
CA GLU A 310 -3.37 -20.60 -15.88
C GLU A 310 -2.88 -20.56 -17.34
N GLU A 311 -3.17 -21.61 -18.12
CA GLU A 311 -2.80 -21.69 -19.54
C GLU A 311 -3.40 -20.54 -20.36
N GLY A 312 -4.68 -20.24 -20.16
CA GLY A 312 -5.39 -19.18 -20.89
C GLY A 312 -4.84 -17.78 -20.61
N ILE A 313 -4.57 -17.47 -19.33
CA ILE A 313 -3.99 -16.20 -18.89
C ILE A 313 -2.57 -16.04 -19.44
N ILE A 314 -1.71 -17.05 -19.25
CA ILE A 314 -0.31 -16.98 -19.69
C ILE A 314 -0.20 -16.84 -21.21
N ALA A 315 -1.08 -17.52 -21.97
CA ALA A 315 -1.10 -17.42 -23.43
C ALA A 315 -1.44 -16.01 -23.93
N ARG A 316 -2.22 -15.24 -23.17
CA ARG A 316 -2.67 -13.88 -23.51
C ARG A 316 -1.91 -12.78 -22.76
N TRP A 317 -0.96 -13.12 -21.90
CA TRP A 317 -0.33 -12.19 -20.96
C TRP A 317 0.16 -10.87 -21.58
N SER A 318 0.77 -10.95 -22.77
CA SER A 318 1.28 -9.78 -23.50
C SER A 318 0.19 -8.86 -24.05
N GLU A 319 -1.04 -9.37 -24.22
CA GLU A 319 -2.22 -8.64 -24.70
C GLU A 319 -2.98 -7.97 -23.55
N LEU A 320 -2.79 -8.43 -22.31
CA LEU A 320 -3.52 -7.94 -21.14
C LEU A 320 -3.11 -6.50 -20.79
N ASP A 321 -4.12 -5.69 -20.44
CA ASP A 321 -3.91 -4.38 -19.84
C ASP A 321 -3.46 -4.46 -18.37
N ASN A 322 -3.26 -3.31 -17.72
CA ASN A 322 -2.72 -3.28 -16.37
C ASN A 322 -3.71 -3.86 -15.34
N SER A 323 -5.01 -3.55 -15.46
CA SER A 323 -6.04 -4.05 -14.56
C SER A 323 -6.20 -5.57 -14.70
N GLN A 324 -6.24 -6.06 -15.93
CA GLN A 324 -6.30 -7.49 -16.22
C GLN A 324 -5.09 -8.24 -15.64
N ARG A 325 -3.89 -7.66 -15.68
CA ARG A 325 -2.69 -8.26 -15.06
C ARG A 325 -2.78 -8.32 -13.54
N ILE A 326 -3.28 -7.27 -12.89
CA ILE A 326 -3.45 -7.24 -11.42
C ILE A 326 -4.39 -8.38 -10.99
N TYR A 327 -5.58 -8.47 -11.59
CA TYR A 327 -6.51 -9.57 -11.29
C TYR A 327 -5.93 -10.94 -11.68
N SER A 328 -5.22 -11.02 -12.80
CA SER A 328 -4.59 -12.27 -13.24
C SER A 328 -3.54 -12.78 -12.25
N TYR A 329 -2.77 -11.90 -11.61
CA TYR A 329 -1.84 -12.31 -10.55
C TYR A 329 -2.58 -12.98 -9.39
N GLY A 330 -3.69 -12.41 -8.92
CA GLY A 330 -4.52 -13.04 -7.88
C GLY A 330 -5.05 -14.43 -8.28
N ILE A 331 -5.45 -14.60 -9.54
CA ILE A 331 -5.87 -15.93 -10.06
C ILE A 331 -4.69 -16.89 -10.05
N LEU A 332 -3.54 -16.45 -10.57
CA LEU A 332 -2.34 -17.27 -10.68
C LEU A 332 -1.80 -17.67 -9.32
N GLU A 333 -1.97 -16.88 -8.26
CA GLU A 333 -1.63 -17.25 -6.88
C GLU A 333 -2.40 -18.47 -6.39
N GLU A 334 -3.68 -18.57 -6.75
CA GLU A 334 -4.56 -19.67 -6.33
C GLU A 334 -4.39 -20.94 -7.19
N VAL A 335 -4.22 -20.79 -8.51
CA VAL A 335 -4.25 -21.92 -9.45
C VAL A 335 -2.91 -22.26 -10.11
N GLY A 336 -1.90 -21.40 -9.93
CA GLY A 336 -0.65 -21.44 -10.67
C GLY A 336 0.26 -22.59 -10.30
N GLY A 337 1.23 -22.85 -11.18
CA GLY A 337 2.27 -23.84 -10.97
C GLY A 337 3.56 -23.48 -11.71
N GLU A 338 4.18 -24.46 -12.38
CA GLU A 338 5.44 -24.25 -13.10
C GLU A 338 5.31 -23.20 -14.21
N ALA A 339 4.16 -23.11 -14.89
CA ALA A 339 3.99 -22.11 -15.94
C ALA A 339 3.94 -20.69 -15.37
N THR A 340 3.29 -20.49 -14.21
CA THR A 340 3.38 -19.23 -13.44
C THR A 340 4.81 -18.88 -13.05
N ILE A 341 5.62 -19.84 -12.56
CA ILE A 341 7.03 -19.56 -12.24
C ILE A 341 7.80 -19.09 -13.48
N GLN A 342 7.59 -19.72 -14.64
CA GLN A 342 8.21 -19.29 -15.89
C GLN A 342 7.76 -17.90 -16.34
N LEU A 343 6.48 -17.58 -16.14
CA LEU A 343 5.95 -16.24 -16.37
C LEU A 343 6.68 -15.23 -15.48
N LEU A 344 6.73 -15.46 -14.16
CA LEU A 344 7.40 -14.56 -13.22
C LEU A 344 8.86 -14.30 -13.59
N LEU A 345 9.61 -15.36 -13.92
CA LEU A 345 11.01 -15.25 -14.35
C LEU A 345 11.16 -14.41 -15.63
N ARG A 346 10.23 -14.53 -16.58
CA ARG A 346 10.22 -13.76 -17.83
C ARG A 346 9.86 -12.30 -17.60
N GLU A 347 8.86 -12.02 -16.76
CA GLU A 347 8.28 -10.69 -16.59
C GLU A 347 9.03 -9.81 -15.60
N LEU A 348 9.90 -10.37 -14.75
CA LEU A 348 10.65 -9.59 -13.74
C LEU A 348 11.35 -8.36 -14.33
N ALA A 349 11.94 -8.49 -15.53
CA ALA A 349 12.61 -7.39 -16.20
C ALA A 349 11.67 -6.23 -16.61
N THR A 350 10.41 -6.54 -16.88
CA THR A 350 9.36 -5.57 -17.22
C THR A 350 8.82 -4.91 -15.95
N VAL A 351 8.43 -5.73 -14.97
CA VAL A 351 7.73 -5.25 -13.77
C VAL A 351 8.64 -4.66 -12.70
N ARG A 352 9.97 -4.88 -12.79
CA ARG A 352 10.97 -4.35 -11.82
C ARG A 352 10.79 -2.86 -11.50
N SER A 353 10.37 -2.05 -12.45
CA SER A 353 10.26 -0.59 -12.32
C SER A 353 8.82 -0.10 -12.25
N GLU A 354 7.85 -1.00 -12.42
CA GLU A 354 6.42 -0.67 -12.53
C GLU A 354 5.68 -1.23 -11.32
N ASP A 355 5.72 -2.55 -11.12
CA ASP A 355 4.96 -3.24 -10.08
C ASP A 355 5.69 -4.49 -9.58
N LEU A 356 6.84 -4.26 -8.94
CA LEU A 356 7.60 -5.35 -8.32
C LEU A 356 6.90 -5.91 -7.08
N GLU A 357 5.97 -5.16 -6.48
CA GLU A 357 5.25 -5.57 -5.27
C GLU A 357 4.28 -6.71 -5.56
N THR A 358 3.42 -6.57 -6.58
CA THR A 358 2.52 -7.65 -7.01
C THR A 358 3.31 -8.87 -7.47
N TRP A 359 4.39 -8.68 -8.24
CA TRP A 359 5.27 -9.79 -8.62
C TRP A 359 5.84 -10.54 -7.41
N CYS A 360 6.25 -9.80 -6.37
CA CYS A 360 6.78 -10.37 -5.14
C CYS A 360 5.71 -11.16 -4.38
N ALA A 361 4.50 -10.60 -4.24
CA ALA A 361 3.38 -11.30 -3.60
C ALA A 361 3.08 -12.64 -4.31
N THR A 362 2.99 -12.63 -5.64
CA THR A 362 2.77 -13.87 -6.39
C THR A 362 3.94 -14.84 -6.28
N ALA A 363 5.19 -14.35 -6.30
CA ALA A 363 6.37 -15.20 -6.15
C ALA A 363 6.42 -15.93 -4.79
N GLU A 364 5.89 -15.34 -3.72
CA GLU A 364 5.83 -15.98 -2.40
C GLU A 364 4.94 -17.23 -2.38
N CYS A 365 3.92 -17.30 -3.24
CA CYS A 365 3.04 -18.46 -3.40
C CYS A 365 3.74 -19.65 -4.08
N PHE A 366 4.87 -19.41 -4.75
CA PHE A 366 5.62 -20.43 -5.51
C PHE A 366 7.07 -20.55 -5.04
N PRO A 367 7.35 -21.15 -3.87
CA PRO A 367 8.71 -21.32 -3.39
C PRO A 367 9.61 -22.06 -4.40
N ASP A 368 10.44 -21.31 -5.13
CA ASP A 368 11.38 -21.83 -6.13
C ASP A 368 12.74 -21.11 -6.07
N VAL A 369 13.83 -21.88 -6.17
CA VAL A 369 15.21 -21.34 -6.08
C VAL A 369 15.51 -20.37 -7.23
N ARG A 370 14.93 -20.56 -8.42
CA ARG A 370 15.13 -19.66 -9.56
C ARG A 370 14.59 -18.26 -9.28
N LEU A 371 13.53 -18.13 -8.48
CA LEU A 371 12.97 -16.84 -8.08
C LEU A 371 13.89 -16.13 -7.08
N ILE A 372 14.56 -16.87 -6.18
CA ILE A 372 15.62 -16.32 -5.32
C ILE A 372 16.75 -15.75 -6.18
N GLU A 373 17.25 -16.54 -7.14
CA GLU A 373 18.34 -16.14 -8.03
C GLU A 373 17.96 -14.91 -8.88
N ALA A 374 16.71 -14.85 -9.35
CA ALA A 374 16.19 -13.73 -10.12
C ALA A 374 16.05 -12.45 -9.28
N LEU A 375 15.67 -12.57 -8.00
CA LEU A 375 15.43 -11.44 -7.11
C LEU A 375 16.71 -10.91 -6.43
N GLU A 376 17.77 -11.72 -6.32
CA GLU A 376 19.03 -11.34 -5.67
C GLU A 376 19.65 -10.01 -6.16
N PRO A 377 19.65 -9.68 -7.48
CA PRO A 377 20.15 -8.41 -7.97
C PRO A 377 19.35 -7.20 -7.46
N GLU A 378 18.05 -7.37 -7.23
CA GLU A 378 17.11 -6.31 -6.86
C GLU A 378 17.24 -5.91 -5.37
N LEU A 379 17.86 -6.75 -4.54
CA LEU A 379 18.14 -6.46 -3.11
C LEU A 379 18.98 -5.20 -2.86
N ARG A 380 19.72 -4.75 -3.87
CA ARG A 380 20.50 -3.49 -3.83
C ARG A 380 19.61 -2.25 -3.82
N ARG A 381 18.38 -2.39 -4.32
CA ARG A 381 17.38 -1.31 -4.39
C ARG A 381 16.71 -1.07 -3.03
N GLU A 382 16.82 -2.04 -2.11
CA GLU A 382 16.23 -2.00 -0.76
C GLU A 382 14.71 -1.79 -0.77
N ILE A 383 14.06 -2.34 -1.80
CA ILE A 383 12.61 -2.34 -1.95
C ILE A 383 12.04 -3.29 -0.89
N PRO A 384 11.08 -2.84 -0.05
CA PRO A 384 10.54 -3.65 1.03
C PRO A 384 10.03 -5.02 0.58
N ALA A 385 9.19 -5.06 -0.48
CA ALA A 385 8.64 -6.28 -1.02
C ALA A 385 9.75 -7.26 -1.45
N ALA A 386 10.74 -6.78 -2.22
CA ALA A 386 11.85 -7.62 -2.68
C ALA A 386 12.70 -8.21 -1.54
N ASP A 387 13.01 -7.38 -0.51
CA ASP A 387 13.75 -7.83 0.66
C ASP A 387 12.97 -8.89 1.45
N HIS A 388 11.67 -8.67 1.66
CA HIS A 388 10.76 -9.56 2.37
C HIS A 388 10.63 -10.91 1.64
N THR A 389 10.26 -10.86 0.37
CA THR A 389 10.06 -12.04 -0.49
C THR A 389 11.33 -12.86 -0.60
N PHE A 390 12.50 -12.24 -0.80
CA PHE A 390 13.77 -12.97 -0.83
C PHE A 390 14.04 -13.69 0.49
N ALA A 391 13.84 -13.02 1.62
CA ALA A 391 14.06 -13.61 2.94
C ALA A 391 13.07 -14.75 3.23
N GLN A 392 11.82 -14.61 2.81
CA GLN A 392 10.76 -15.60 2.94
C GLN A 392 11.05 -16.84 2.08
N LEU A 393 11.34 -16.66 0.79
CA LEU A 393 11.70 -17.75 -0.12
C LEU A 393 12.92 -18.52 0.40
N CYS A 394 13.96 -17.82 0.87
CA CYS A 394 15.13 -18.46 1.48
C CYS A 394 14.75 -19.28 2.72
N ALA A 395 13.90 -18.74 3.58
CA ALA A 395 13.47 -19.42 4.80
C ALA A 395 12.65 -20.68 4.51
N VAL A 396 11.67 -20.59 3.59
CA VAL A 396 10.79 -21.71 3.20
C VAL A 396 11.58 -22.82 2.52
N LEU A 397 12.53 -22.47 1.64
CA LEU A 397 13.34 -23.44 0.89
C LEU A 397 14.57 -23.96 1.66
N GLY A 398 14.85 -23.42 2.84
CA GLY A 398 16.08 -23.73 3.58
C GLY A 398 17.35 -23.31 2.83
N HIS A 399 17.25 -22.27 2.00
CA HIS A 399 18.37 -21.73 1.24
C HIS A 399 19.18 -20.76 2.11
N ASP A 400 20.44 -21.10 2.39
CA ASP A 400 21.33 -20.21 3.14
C ASP A 400 21.96 -19.18 2.20
N HIS A 401 21.98 -17.92 2.63
CA HIS A 401 22.50 -16.82 1.83
C HIS A 401 23.24 -15.80 2.70
N ALA A 402 24.42 -15.35 2.23
CA ALA A 402 25.30 -14.47 2.99
C ALA A 402 24.67 -13.13 3.42
N ARG A 403 23.62 -12.68 2.71
CA ARG A 403 22.91 -11.43 3.02
C ARG A 403 21.70 -11.60 3.93
N LEU A 404 21.29 -12.82 4.25
CA LEU A 404 20.01 -13.10 4.91
C LEU A 404 19.90 -12.47 6.32
N SER A 405 20.99 -12.47 7.09
CA SER A 405 21.03 -11.82 8.41
C SER A 405 20.81 -10.30 8.31
N ALA A 406 21.58 -9.64 7.44
CA ALA A 406 21.48 -8.19 7.22
C ALA A 406 20.11 -7.80 6.66
N LEU A 407 19.53 -8.61 5.77
CA LEU A 407 18.18 -8.41 5.23
C LEU A 407 17.12 -8.46 6.34
N ARG A 408 17.16 -9.48 7.20
CA ARG A 408 16.23 -9.62 8.33
C ARG A 408 16.32 -8.45 9.30
N GLU A 409 17.53 -7.99 9.61
CA GLU A 409 17.71 -6.79 10.43
C GLU A 409 17.10 -5.55 9.77
N ARG A 410 17.30 -5.37 8.45
CA ARG A 410 16.75 -4.25 7.69
C ARG A 410 15.22 -4.27 7.64
N VAL A 411 14.59 -5.43 7.42
CA VAL A 411 13.13 -5.60 7.45
C VAL A 411 12.58 -5.25 8.84
N ASN A 412 13.14 -5.83 9.89
CA ASN A 412 12.71 -5.58 11.27
C ASN A 412 12.83 -4.11 11.68
N GLU A 413 13.93 -3.46 11.29
CA GLU A 413 14.15 -2.03 11.55
C GLU A 413 13.14 -1.15 10.81
N ARG A 414 12.78 -1.51 9.58
CA ARG A 414 11.76 -0.80 8.80
C ARG A 414 10.38 -0.94 9.46
N ASP A 415 9.99 -2.13 9.87
CA ASP A 415 8.71 -2.36 10.56
C ASP A 415 8.62 -1.59 11.87
N ARG A 416 9.73 -1.55 12.64
CA ARG A 416 9.85 -0.75 13.85
C ARG A 416 9.64 0.74 13.55
N ARG A 417 10.34 1.28 12.55
CA ARG A 417 10.21 2.70 12.15
C ARG A 417 8.82 3.04 11.62
N SER A 418 8.19 2.14 10.89
CA SER A 418 6.82 2.34 10.39
C SER A 418 5.83 2.45 11.54
N LYS A 419 5.95 1.59 12.56
CA LYS A 419 5.15 1.68 13.80
C LYS A 419 5.41 2.99 14.55
N GLU A 420 6.67 3.35 14.75
CA GLU A 420 7.05 4.61 15.42
C GLU A 420 6.50 5.84 14.70
N ARG A 421 6.49 5.84 13.36
CA ARG A 421 5.88 6.93 12.57
C ARG A 421 4.37 6.98 12.70
N LEU A 422 3.70 5.83 12.71
CA LEU A 422 2.26 5.75 12.90
C LEU A 422 1.86 6.28 14.29
N ASP A 423 2.63 5.92 15.32
CA ASP A 423 2.48 6.41 16.68
C ASP A 423 2.69 7.94 16.75
N LEU A 424 3.73 8.46 16.09
CA LEU A 424 3.99 9.90 16.01
C LEU A 424 2.87 10.66 15.30
N PHE A 425 2.35 10.12 14.18
CA PHE A 425 1.23 10.69 13.44
C PHE A 425 -0.02 10.81 14.32
N SER A 426 -0.27 9.81 15.17
CA SER A 426 -1.38 9.84 16.13
C SER A 426 -1.19 10.84 17.28
N SER A 427 0.05 11.27 17.54
CA SER A 427 0.42 12.07 18.71
C SER A 427 0.41 13.60 18.50
N SER A 428 -0.07 14.11 17.36
CA SER A 428 -0.09 15.55 16.99
C SER A 428 1.26 16.28 16.99
N ASN A 429 2.37 15.59 17.30
CA ASN A 429 3.72 16.06 17.03
C ASN A 429 4.02 15.77 15.55
N GLY A 430 4.16 16.82 14.74
CA GLY A 430 4.54 16.70 13.34
C GLY A 430 5.83 15.90 13.15
N LEU A 431 5.95 15.20 12.02
CA LEU A 431 7.14 14.42 11.69
C LEU A 431 8.37 15.37 11.54
N PRO A 432 9.51 15.04 12.16
CA PRO A 432 10.77 15.73 11.88
C PRO A 432 11.23 15.37 10.46
N ASP A 433 11.14 16.33 9.54
CA ASP A 433 11.48 16.13 8.12
C ASP A 433 12.93 16.55 7.84
N ASP A 434 13.89 15.82 8.39
CA ASP A 434 15.31 16.03 8.07
C ASP A 434 15.65 15.62 6.61
N VAL A 435 14.74 14.85 5.98
CA VAL A 435 14.86 14.32 4.62
C VAL A 435 13.51 14.29 3.92
N LEU A 436 13.53 14.43 2.60
CA LEU A 436 12.36 14.37 1.73
C LEU A 436 12.35 13.03 0.98
N PRO A 437 11.36 12.14 1.21
CA PRO A 437 11.25 10.90 0.46
C PRO A 437 10.79 11.19 -0.96
N LEU A 438 11.66 10.96 -1.94
CA LEU A 438 11.38 11.22 -3.36
C LEU A 438 11.52 9.96 -4.21
N GLU A 439 10.59 9.80 -5.14
CA GLU A 439 10.71 8.81 -6.20
C GLU A 439 11.43 9.40 -7.41
N LEU A 440 12.59 8.84 -7.74
CA LEU A 440 13.53 9.41 -8.69
C LEU A 440 13.89 8.42 -9.80
N LYS A 441 13.93 8.92 -11.03
CA LYS A 441 14.33 8.16 -12.22
C LYS A 441 15.79 8.42 -12.55
N CYS A 442 16.61 7.38 -12.57
CA CYS A 442 18.02 7.51 -12.94
C CYS A 442 18.19 7.82 -14.44
N HIS A 443 18.93 8.88 -14.79
CA HIS A 443 19.19 9.21 -16.19
C HIS A 443 20.15 8.23 -16.90
N LEU A 444 20.88 7.39 -16.16
CA LEU A 444 21.84 6.44 -16.73
C LEU A 444 21.21 5.09 -17.07
N CYS A 445 20.49 4.47 -16.12
CA CYS A 445 19.88 3.16 -16.32
C CYS A 445 18.37 3.21 -16.59
N GLY A 446 17.72 4.36 -16.39
CA GLY A 446 16.27 4.52 -16.57
C GLY A 446 15.43 4.00 -15.40
N ASP A 447 16.01 3.29 -14.44
CA ASP A 447 15.26 2.73 -13.31
C ASP A 447 14.76 3.81 -12.35
N VAL A 448 13.58 3.54 -11.80
CA VAL A 448 12.93 4.36 -10.76
C VAL A 448 13.14 3.71 -9.39
N ASN A 449 13.54 4.53 -8.41
CA ASN A 449 13.71 4.11 -7.02
C ASN A 449 13.36 5.26 -6.06
N ARG A 450 13.06 4.92 -4.81
CA ARG A 450 12.86 5.91 -3.73
C ARG A 450 14.16 6.28 -3.04
N TYR A 451 14.32 7.56 -2.71
CA TYR A 451 15.48 8.13 -2.03
C TYR A 451 15.03 9.07 -0.92
N GLU A 452 15.73 9.06 0.21
CA GLU A 452 15.63 10.09 1.24
C GLU A 452 16.58 11.22 0.85
N VAL A 453 16.04 12.33 0.34
CA VAL A 453 16.81 13.46 -0.20
C VAL A 453 16.89 14.57 0.84
N LYS A 454 18.10 14.99 1.19
CA LYS A 454 18.34 16.00 2.22
C LYS A 454 18.02 17.42 1.76
N ALA A 455 18.25 17.71 0.47
CA ALA A 455 17.92 19.01 -0.07
C ALA A 455 17.44 18.99 -1.53
N VAL A 456 16.44 19.81 -1.81
CA VAL A 456 15.93 20.15 -3.14
C VAL A 456 15.87 21.66 -3.27
N TYR A 457 16.43 22.18 -4.37
CA TYR A 457 16.39 23.60 -4.68
C TYR A 457 15.25 23.92 -5.64
N ILE A 458 14.50 24.96 -5.30
CA ILE A 458 13.40 25.51 -6.11
C ILE A 458 13.70 26.98 -6.37
N ASP A 459 13.46 27.42 -7.60
CA ASP A 459 13.46 28.83 -7.96
C ASP A 459 12.01 29.31 -8.15
N PRO A 460 11.45 30.11 -7.24
CA PRO A 460 10.06 30.57 -7.31
C PRO A 460 9.81 31.54 -8.47
N ASP A 461 10.86 32.19 -8.99
CA ASP A 461 10.74 33.10 -10.13
C ASP A 461 10.65 32.34 -11.47
N HIS A 462 10.95 31.04 -11.45
CA HIS A 462 10.94 30.14 -12.61
C HIS A 462 10.18 28.83 -12.31
N PRO A 463 8.87 28.89 -12.02
CA PRO A 463 8.08 27.73 -11.61
C PRO A 463 7.94 26.66 -12.71
N GLU A 464 8.24 27.00 -13.96
CA GLU A 464 8.30 26.07 -15.08
C GLU A 464 9.51 25.13 -15.05
N GLU A 465 10.56 25.48 -14.28
CA GLU A 465 11.75 24.67 -14.16
C GLU A 465 11.55 23.54 -13.14
N GLU A 466 12.06 22.35 -13.50
CA GLU A 466 12.01 21.20 -12.62
C GLU A 466 12.89 21.45 -11.38
N PRO A 467 12.42 21.10 -10.16
CA PRO A 467 13.21 21.22 -8.95
C PRO A 467 14.57 20.52 -9.07
N TYR A 468 15.61 21.13 -8.53
CA TYR A 468 16.96 20.58 -8.62
C TYR A 468 17.33 19.81 -7.35
N ILE A 469 17.59 18.51 -7.49
CA ILE A 469 18.06 17.68 -6.38
C ILE A 469 19.46 18.14 -6.00
N ALA A 470 19.69 18.46 -4.72
CA ALA A 470 20.96 18.95 -4.20
C ALA A 470 21.85 17.86 -3.58
N ASP A 471 21.38 16.60 -3.52
CA ASP A 471 22.12 15.46 -2.96
C ASP A 471 22.89 14.65 -4.01
N GLU A 472 24.16 14.32 -3.75
CA GLU A 472 24.96 13.57 -4.74
C GLU A 472 24.65 12.08 -4.60
N LEU A 473 23.60 11.66 -5.31
CA LEU A 473 23.01 10.33 -5.15
C LEU A 473 23.75 9.27 -5.98
N THR A 474 23.88 8.09 -5.38
CA THR A 474 24.30 6.87 -6.08
C THR A 474 23.06 6.06 -6.42
N CYS A 475 22.90 5.69 -7.70
CA CYS A 475 21.76 4.92 -8.15
C CYS A 475 21.72 3.56 -7.46
N ARG A 476 20.58 3.23 -6.83
CA ARG A 476 20.41 1.95 -6.13
C ARG A 476 20.40 0.74 -7.08
N SER A 477 20.03 0.94 -8.35
CA SER A 477 20.04 -0.11 -9.37
C SER A 477 21.43 -0.32 -9.98
N CYS A 478 22.00 0.70 -10.64
CA CYS A 478 23.25 0.55 -11.39
C CYS A 478 24.53 0.83 -10.57
N GLY A 479 24.41 1.39 -9.37
CA GLY A 479 25.54 1.72 -8.50
C GLY A 479 26.38 2.93 -8.94
N ALA A 480 25.99 3.61 -10.03
CA ALA A 480 26.68 4.81 -10.51
C ALA A 480 26.15 6.08 -9.83
N THR A 481 27.05 7.03 -9.54
CA THR A 481 26.65 8.41 -9.21
C THR A 481 26.07 9.05 -10.47
N ALA A 482 24.81 9.49 -10.40
CA ALA A 482 24.02 9.89 -11.56
C ALA A 482 23.24 11.18 -11.32
N GLU A 483 22.73 11.76 -12.41
CA GLU A 483 21.62 12.71 -12.36
C GLU A 483 20.30 11.94 -12.35
N PHE A 484 19.29 12.56 -11.74
CA PHE A 484 17.97 11.98 -11.54
C PHE A 484 16.88 12.95 -11.97
N GLY A 485 15.88 12.40 -12.66
CA GLY A 485 14.64 13.09 -12.96
C GLY A 485 13.63 12.84 -11.84
N ILE A 486 12.75 13.81 -11.59
CA ILE A 486 11.72 13.69 -10.56
C ILE A 486 10.45 13.14 -11.23
N THR A 487 10.00 11.99 -10.76
CA THR A 487 8.74 11.38 -11.22
C THR A 487 7.53 12.24 -10.86
N PRO A 488 6.37 12.10 -11.52
CA PRO A 488 5.14 12.75 -11.08
C PRO A 488 4.85 12.55 -9.58
N GLU A 489 5.04 11.32 -9.08
CA GLU A 489 4.85 10.91 -7.69
C GLU A 489 5.86 11.62 -6.77
N GLY A 490 7.11 11.73 -7.22
CA GLY A 490 8.16 12.47 -6.52
C GLY A 490 7.92 13.98 -6.41
N LYS A 491 7.06 14.58 -7.25
CA LYS A 491 6.75 16.02 -7.13
C LYS A 491 5.83 16.33 -5.96
N THR A 492 4.98 15.38 -5.56
CA THR A 492 3.99 15.58 -4.49
C THR A 492 4.65 15.95 -3.14
N PRO A 493 5.65 15.21 -2.62
CA PRO A 493 6.36 15.61 -1.40
C PRO A 493 7.02 16.99 -1.50
N ILE A 494 7.56 17.34 -2.67
CA ILE A 494 8.20 18.65 -2.90
C ILE A 494 7.18 19.77 -2.79
N LEU A 495 5.99 19.61 -3.38
CA LEU A 495 4.92 20.60 -3.32
C LEU A 495 4.45 20.85 -1.87
N PHE A 496 4.27 19.77 -1.09
CA PHE A 496 3.94 19.87 0.34
C PHE A 496 5.05 20.58 1.13
N GLY A 497 6.32 20.25 0.87
CA GLY A 497 7.46 20.92 1.50
C GLY A 497 7.53 22.40 1.14
N LEU A 498 7.28 22.76 -0.12
CA LEU A 498 7.25 24.15 -0.58
C LEU A 498 6.12 24.95 0.09
N ALA A 499 4.91 24.37 0.18
CA ALA A 499 3.78 25.03 0.84
C ALA A 499 4.12 25.39 2.29
N ARG A 500 4.76 24.48 3.03
CA ARG A 500 5.22 24.72 4.41
C ARG A 500 6.29 25.82 4.49
N VAL A 501 7.23 25.85 3.55
CA VAL A 501 8.26 26.88 3.51
C VAL A 501 7.64 28.25 3.25
N ILE A 502 6.67 28.35 2.33
CA ILE A 502 5.96 29.60 2.04
C ILE A 502 5.18 30.06 3.27
N GLU A 503 4.43 29.17 3.92
CA GLU A 503 3.67 29.48 5.13
C GLU A 503 4.56 30.01 6.26
N ALA A 504 5.70 29.34 6.51
CA ALA A 504 6.69 29.80 7.50
C ALA A 504 7.27 31.18 7.14
N LEU A 505 7.63 31.40 5.87
CA LEU A 505 8.14 32.71 5.40
C LEU A 505 7.10 33.83 5.58
N GLU A 506 5.83 33.56 5.29
CA GLU A 506 4.73 34.50 5.51
C GLU A 506 4.49 34.79 7.00
N ALA A 507 4.69 33.80 7.87
CA ALA A 507 4.63 33.94 9.33
C ALA A 507 5.89 34.61 9.92
N GLY A 508 6.96 34.76 9.14
CA GLY A 508 8.26 35.26 9.61
C GLY A 508 9.01 34.26 10.50
N GLU A 509 8.72 32.97 10.35
CA GLU A 509 9.37 31.87 11.06
C GLU A 509 10.54 31.32 10.23
N ASP A 510 11.61 30.91 10.92
CA ASP A 510 12.73 30.19 10.30
C ASP A 510 12.44 28.69 10.36
N ILE A 511 12.34 28.05 9.20
CA ILE A 511 12.08 26.62 9.08
C ILE A 511 13.29 25.93 8.44
N ASP A 512 13.84 24.94 9.14
CA ASP A 512 14.82 24.03 8.53
C ASP A 512 14.06 23.00 7.70
N SER A 513 14.07 23.18 6.38
CA SER A 513 13.34 22.36 5.42
C SER A 513 14.29 21.75 4.39
N PRO A 514 14.05 20.48 3.97
CA PRO A 514 14.70 19.89 2.80
C PRO A 514 14.41 20.67 1.52
N VAL A 515 13.27 21.37 1.43
CA VAL A 515 12.95 22.23 0.29
C VAL A 515 13.53 23.62 0.53
N LYS A 516 14.41 24.07 -0.36
CA LYS A 516 15.15 25.32 -0.22
C LYS A 516 14.93 26.21 -1.43
N ILE A 517 14.62 27.49 -1.19
CA ILE A 517 14.53 28.50 -2.24
C ILE A 517 15.95 28.95 -2.60
N MET A 518 16.33 28.83 -3.87
CA MET A 518 17.68 29.17 -4.32
C MET A 518 17.72 29.62 -5.78
N SER A 519 18.52 30.64 -6.03
CA SER A 519 18.94 31.08 -7.36
C SER A 519 20.47 31.22 -7.43
N VAL A 520 21.05 31.14 -8.62
CA VAL A 520 22.50 31.18 -8.86
C VAL A 520 22.83 32.35 -9.77
N GLU A 521 23.77 33.20 -9.34
CA GLU A 521 24.30 34.28 -10.18
C GLU A 521 25.41 33.75 -11.10
N LEU A 522 25.29 34.04 -12.40
CA LEU A 522 26.30 33.75 -13.41
C LEU A 522 27.42 34.81 -13.38
N ALA A 523 28.55 34.50 -14.01
CA ALA A 523 29.69 35.41 -14.13
C ALA A 523 29.36 36.72 -14.87
N ASP A 524 28.29 36.74 -15.67
CA ASP A 524 27.80 37.93 -16.37
C ASP A 524 26.76 38.73 -15.55
N GLY A 525 26.50 38.34 -14.30
CA GLY A 525 25.58 38.98 -13.36
C GLY A 525 24.12 38.56 -13.50
N ARG A 526 23.78 37.66 -14.43
CA ARG A 526 22.41 37.13 -14.54
C ARG A 526 22.13 36.15 -13.41
N VAL A 527 20.99 36.31 -12.76
CA VAL A 527 20.48 35.33 -11.77
C VAL A 527 19.62 34.32 -12.51
N VAL A 528 19.94 33.04 -12.37
CA VAL A 528 19.24 31.94 -13.04
C VAL A 528 19.04 30.75 -12.08
N PRO A 529 18.09 29.86 -12.36
CA PRO A 529 17.92 28.60 -11.63
C PRO A 529 19.20 27.75 -11.62
N PRO A 530 19.45 26.95 -10.57
CA PRO A 530 20.61 26.06 -10.46
C PRO A 530 20.93 25.23 -11.71
N ARG A 531 19.91 24.60 -12.31
CA ARG A 531 20.06 23.73 -13.48
C ARG A 531 20.52 24.51 -14.71
N LYS A 532 19.93 25.69 -14.96
CA LYS A 532 20.32 26.59 -16.04
C LYS A 532 21.75 27.10 -15.86
N ALA A 533 22.18 27.34 -14.63
CA ALA A 533 23.56 27.75 -14.37
C ALA A 533 24.57 26.65 -14.74
N ILE A 534 24.31 25.41 -14.33
CA ILE A 534 25.16 24.27 -14.71
C ILE A 534 25.21 24.12 -16.22
N GLN A 535 24.04 24.07 -16.89
CA GLN A 535 23.94 23.89 -18.33
C GLN A 535 24.66 25.01 -19.10
N HIS A 536 24.55 26.26 -18.64
CA HIS A 536 25.24 27.40 -19.25
C HIS A 536 26.76 27.20 -19.33
N TYR A 537 27.38 26.75 -18.23
CA TYR A 537 28.82 26.52 -18.19
C TYR A 537 29.23 25.20 -18.86
N GLU A 538 28.40 24.15 -18.80
CA GLU A 538 28.65 22.91 -19.55
C GLU A 538 28.69 23.18 -21.05
N ASP A 539 27.71 23.91 -21.60
CA ASP A 539 27.69 24.32 -23.02
C ASP A 539 28.90 25.21 -23.38
N ALA A 540 29.34 26.08 -22.46
CA ALA A 540 30.53 26.90 -22.66
C ALA A 540 31.80 26.04 -22.72
N LEU A 541 31.89 25.01 -21.88
CA LEU A 541 33.00 24.05 -21.86
C LEU A 541 32.97 23.06 -23.02
N GLU A 542 31.82 22.74 -23.60
CA GLU A 542 31.78 21.98 -24.86
C GLU A 542 32.43 22.76 -26.00
N ARG A 543 32.16 24.07 -26.08
CA ARG A 543 32.78 24.97 -27.08
C ARG A 543 34.25 25.22 -26.77
N SER A 544 34.61 25.38 -25.49
CA SER A 544 35.95 25.69 -25.02
C SER A 544 36.38 24.80 -23.84
N PRO A 545 36.80 23.54 -24.07
CA PRO A 545 37.04 22.56 -23.00
C PRO A 545 38.11 22.90 -21.96
N ASN A 546 38.96 23.89 -22.25
CA ASN A 546 40.06 24.34 -21.39
C ASN A 546 39.89 25.80 -20.93
N SER A 547 38.69 26.36 -21.02
CA SER A 547 38.39 27.69 -20.46
C SER A 547 38.50 27.67 -18.93
N VAL A 548 39.53 28.33 -18.40
CA VAL A 548 39.80 28.37 -16.94
C VAL A 548 38.67 29.08 -16.20
N VAL A 549 38.09 30.13 -16.80
CA VAL A 549 36.93 30.87 -16.27
C VAL A 549 35.74 29.93 -16.11
N ASP A 550 35.33 29.24 -17.19
CA ASP A 550 34.12 28.41 -17.17
C ASP A 550 34.31 27.17 -16.29
N LEU A 551 35.52 26.61 -16.22
CA LEU A 551 35.85 25.52 -15.28
C LEU A 551 35.74 25.98 -13.82
N LEU A 552 36.24 27.17 -13.50
CA LEU A 552 36.15 27.73 -12.16
C LEU A 552 34.70 28.05 -11.81
N SER A 553 33.96 28.70 -12.71
CA SER A 553 32.55 29.03 -12.51
C SER A 553 31.68 27.78 -12.32
N LEU A 554 31.87 26.73 -13.12
CA LEU A 554 31.14 25.48 -12.95
C LEU A 554 31.51 24.78 -11.63
N GLY A 555 32.78 24.84 -11.23
CA GLY A 555 33.22 24.37 -9.92
C GLY A 555 32.52 25.12 -8.78
N ASN A 556 32.46 26.45 -8.86
CA ASN A 556 31.78 27.30 -7.89
C ASN A 556 30.28 26.99 -7.84
N CYS A 557 29.62 26.86 -8.99
CA CYS A 557 28.22 26.46 -9.06
C CYS A 557 27.98 25.13 -8.36
N TYR A 558 28.78 24.09 -8.65
CA TYR A 558 28.65 22.82 -7.95
C TYR A 558 28.92 22.94 -6.45
N ASN A 559 29.85 23.79 -6.02
CA ASN A 559 30.11 24.00 -4.60
C ASN A 559 28.92 24.65 -3.89
N THR A 560 28.36 25.72 -4.48
CA THR A 560 27.15 26.40 -3.98
C THR A 560 25.95 25.44 -3.91
N LEU A 561 25.86 24.50 -4.86
CA LEU A 561 24.82 23.48 -4.91
C LEU A 561 25.14 22.23 -4.06
N ASN A 562 26.10 22.32 -3.14
CA ASN A 562 26.51 21.26 -2.23
C ASN A 562 26.91 19.95 -2.95
N ARG A 563 27.62 20.07 -4.07
CA ARG A 563 28.14 18.96 -4.91
C ARG A 563 29.68 18.91 -4.89
N PRO A 564 30.31 18.66 -3.72
CA PRO A 564 31.75 18.84 -3.57
C PRO A 564 32.60 17.92 -4.46
N ARG A 565 32.19 16.67 -4.74
CA ARG A 565 33.00 15.78 -5.59
C ARG A 565 33.07 16.28 -7.03
N ARG A 566 31.98 16.84 -7.55
CA ARG A 566 31.96 17.47 -8.87
C ARG A 566 32.73 18.77 -8.89
N ALA A 567 32.54 19.64 -7.90
CA ALA A 567 33.32 20.86 -7.76
C ALA A 567 34.83 20.58 -7.77
N GLU A 568 35.28 19.60 -6.98
CA GLU A 568 36.68 19.18 -6.92
C GLU A 568 37.25 18.78 -8.29
N LYS A 569 36.49 18.01 -9.09
CA LYS A 569 36.91 17.59 -10.44
C LYS A 569 37.26 18.80 -11.31
N TYR A 570 36.42 19.84 -11.28
CA TYR A 570 36.61 21.06 -12.07
C TYR A 570 37.71 21.95 -11.49
N TYR A 571 37.78 22.15 -10.17
CA TYR A 571 38.87 22.90 -9.54
C TYR A 571 40.23 22.25 -9.77
N ARG A 572 40.34 20.91 -9.67
CA ARG A 572 41.59 20.20 -10.00
C ARG A 572 41.98 20.39 -11.46
N LYS A 573 41.03 20.44 -12.40
CA LYS A 573 41.32 20.72 -13.80
C LYS A 573 41.78 22.17 -13.99
N CYS A 574 41.14 23.12 -13.32
CA CYS A 574 41.52 24.53 -13.30
C CYS A 574 42.95 24.74 -12.80
N VAL A 575 43.30 24.20 -11.62
CA VAL A 575 44.66 24.30 -11.03
C VAL A 575 45.73 23.60 -11.89
N ARG A 576 45.37 22.56 -12.68
CA ARG A 576 46.31 21.93 -13.63
C ARG A 576 46.56 22.79 -14.86
N LEU A 577 45.51 23.38 -15.43
CA LEU A 577 45.62 24.23 -16.63
C LEU A 577 46.28 25.56 -16.30
N GLU A 578 45.93 26.16 -15.18
CA GLU A 578 46.47 27.43 -14.72
C GLU A 578 46.88 27.38 -13.24
N PRO A 579 48.10 26.92 -12.92
CA PRO A 579 48.59 26.83 -11.54
C PRO A 579 48.72 28.16 -10.80
N ALA A 580 48.52 29.29 -11.48
CA ALA A 580 48.56 30.63 -10.92
C ALA A 580 47.16 31.18 -10.56
N CYS A 581 46.08 30.45 -10.91
CA CYS A 581 44.72 30.83 -10.54
C CYS A 581 44.54 30.70 -9.03
N ALA A 582 44.51 31.84 -8.32
CA ALA A 582 44.45 31.86 -6.87
C ALA A 582 43.08 31.42 -6.33
N GLU A 583 42.00 31.83 -7.01
CA GLU A 583 40.62 31.44 -6.67
C GLU A 583 40.45 29.92 -6.70
N ALA A 584 40.83 29.26 -7.79
CA ALA A 584 40.70 27.80 -7.90
C ALA A 584 41.56 27.02 -6.89
N ALA A 585 42.74 27.54 -6.55
CA ALA A 585 43.61 26.92 -5.56
C ALA A 585 43.03 27.03 -4.14
N LEU A 586 42.43 28.17 -3.80
CA LEU A 586 41.78 28.37 -2.52
C LEU A 586 40.53 27.47 -2.38
N SER A 587 39.63 27.52 -3.36
CA SER A 587 38.39 26.72 -3.34
C SER A 587 38.66 25.21 -3.34
N LEU A 588 39.72 24.74 -4.03
CA LEU A 588 40.14 23.35 -3.94
C LEU A 588 40.70 22.99 -2.57
N ALA A 589 41.44 23.90 -1.93
CA ALA A 589 42.03 23.64 -0.62
C ALA A 589 40.97 23.57 0.47
N GLU A 590 40.01 24.51 0.49
CA GLU A 590 38.87 24.49 1.42
C GLU A 590 38.09 23.18 1.29
N LEU A 591 37.75 22.77 0.07
CA LEU A 591 37.02 21.53 -0.18
C LEU A 591 37.81 20.28 0.25
N LEU A 592 39.12 20.25 0.03
CA LEU A 592 39.97 19.15 0.49
C LEU A 592 40.06 19.10 2.02
N ASP A 593 40.10 20.26 2.67
CA ASP A 593 40.14 20.39 4.11
C ASP A 593 38.86 19.89 4.77
N GLU A 594 37.69 20.27 4.25
CA GLU A 594 36.38 19.77 4.67
C GLU A 594 36.27 18.23 4.57
N ARG A 595 37.00 17.62 3.64
CA ARG A 595 37.10 16.16 3.47
C ARG A 595 38.17 15.50 4.36
N GLY A 596 38.81 16.26 5.25
CA GLY A 596 39.87 15.81 6.15
C GLY A 596 41.23 15.60 5.47
N ALA A 597 41.43 16.13 4.27
CA ALA A 597 42.67 16.01 3.49
C ALA A 597 43.58 17.24 3.65
N ALA A 598 43.70 17.78 4.87
CA ALA A 598 44.42 19.02 5.19
C ALA A 598 45.86 19.09 4.65
N ARG A 599 46.59 17.96 4.62
CA ARG A 599 47.96 17.91 4.04
C ARG A 599 47.98 18.16 2.53
N GLU A 600 46.99 17.64 1.81
CA GLU A 600 46.88 17.87 0.38
C GLU A 600 46.45 19.32 0.11
N ALA A 601 45.47 19.81 0.87
CA ALA A 601 45.03 21.20 0.84
C ALA A 601 46.21 22.17 1.02
N LEU A 602 47.04 21.97 2.05
CA LEU A 602 48.22 22.78 2.31
C LEU A 602 49.22 22.73 1.15
N SER A 603 49.42 21.55 0.54
CA SER A 603 50.30 21.41 -0.64
C SER A 603 49.79 22.17 -1.87
N ILE A 604 48.47 22.29 -2.02
CA ILE A 604 47.85 23.11 -3.08
C ILE A 604 48.14 24.59 -2.80
N LEU A 605 47.88 25.05 -1.58
CA LEU A 605 48.10 26.45 -1.18
C LEU A 605 49.58 26.85 -1.27
N ASP A 606 50.51 26.00 -0.83
CA ASP A 606 51.96 26.21 -0.96
C ASP A 606 52.38 26.45 -2.42
N ARG A 607 51.84 25.66 -3.34
CA ARG A 607 52.13 25.80 -4.77
C ARG A 607 51.54 27.08 -5.34
N ALA A 608 50.37 27.51 -4.87
CA ALA A 608 49.79 28.79 -5.24
C ALA A 608 50.62 29.96 -4.68
N LEU A 609 51.04 29.93 -3.41
CA LEU A 609 51.86 30.97 -2.76
C LEU A 609 53.22 31.16 -3.44
N LYS A 610 53.87 30.08 -3.90
CA LYS A 610 55.10 30.19 -4.71
C LYS A 610 54.93 31.04 -5.97
N ARG A 611 53.69 31.20 -6.44
CA ARG A 611 53.31 31.99 -7.61
C ARG A 611 52.56 33.28 -7.26
N LYS A 612 52.57 33.74 -6.00
CA LYS A 612 51.82 34.93 -5.50
C LYS A 612 52.00 36.19 -6.36
N LYS A 613 53.19 36.39 -6.95
CA LYS A 613 53.47 37.54 -7.84
C LYS A 613 52.74 37.48 -9.19
N ASN A 614 52.33 36.30 -9.61
CA ASN A 614 51.70 36.03 -10.91
C ASN A 614 50.26 35.54 -10.74
N TRP A 615 49.64 35.75 -9.57
CA TRP A 615 48.26 35.31 -9.35
C TRP A 615 47.31 35.90 -10.37
N THR A 616 46.52 35.02 -10.97
CA THR A 616 45.44 35.39 -11.89
C THR A 616 44.11 35.32 -11.16
N PHE A 617 43.22 36.24 -11.55
CA PHE A 617 41.91 36.45 -10.94
C PHE A 617 40.89 36.63 -12.06
N TYR A 618 39.81 35.89 -11.99
CA TYR A 618 38.69 35.94 -12.93
C TYR A 618 37.47 36.68 -12.38
N ARG A 619 37.59 37.22 -11.15
CA ARG A 619 36.59 38.11 -10.51
C ARG A 619 35.22 37.46 -10.36
N LEU A 620 35.21 36.17 -10.01
CA LEU A 620 33.96 35.42 -9.78
C LEU A 620 33.44 35.60 -8.35
N VAL A 621 34.27 36.15 -7.47
CA VAL A 621 33.85 36.65 -6.16
C VAL A 621 33.79 38.17 -6.28
N ASN A 622 32.66 38.78 -5.91
CA ASN A 622 32.49 40.24 -5.77
C ASN A 622 33.31 40.78 -4.57
N MET A 623 34.60 40.42 -4.51
CA MET A 623 35.52 40.67 -3.41
C MET A 623 36.75 41.44 -3.93
N PRO A 624 37.15 42.54 -3.27
CA PRO A 624 38.40 43.22 -3.55
C PRO A 624 39.62 42.30 -3.41
N ARG A 625 40.62 42.45 -4.28
CA ARG A 625 41.85 41.61 -4.25
C ARG A 625 42.55 41.58 -2.90
N ARG A 626 42.50 42.68 -2.16
CA ARG A 626 43.11 42.77 -0.83
C ARG A 626 42.43 41.82 0.15
N GLU A 627 41.10 41.84 0.19
CA GLU A 627 40.29 40.97 1.05
C GLU A 627 40.48 39.50 0.66
N PHE A 628 40.55 39.20 -0.65
CA PHE A 628 40.86 37.83 -1.10
C PHE A 628 42.22 37.35 -0.58
N VAL A 629 43.25 38.20 -0.61
CA VAL A 629 44.58 37.82 -0.09
C VAL A 629 44.53 37.59 1.42
N GLU A 630 43.79 38.43 2.16
CA GLU A 630 43.59 38.26 3.60
C GLU A 630 42.85 36.94 3.91
N MET A 631 41.81 36.61 3.13
CA MET A 631 41.09 35.33 3.22
C MET A 631 41.99 34.13 2.89
N PHE A 632 42.75 34.23 1.80
CA PHE A 632 43.71 33.19 1.42
C PHE A 632 44.75 32.94 2.51
N ASP A 633 45.34 34.01 3.05
CA ASP A 633 46.35 33.92 4.10
C ASP A 633 45.72 33.34 5.40
N ALA A 634 44.46 33.66 5.72
CA ALA A 634 43.72 33.10 6.85
C ALA A 634 43.43 31.59 6.71
N VAL A 635 42.92 31.14 5.55
CA VAL A 635 42.69 29.72 5.27
C VAL A 635 44.02 28.95 5.29
N TYR A 636 45.07 29.52 4.70
CA TYR A 636 46.41 28.93 4.77
C TYR A 636 46.89 28.77 6.21
N GLU A 637 46.77 29.81 7.05
CA GLU A 637 47.18 29.74 8.46
C GLU A 637 46.36 28.70 9.25
N TYR A 638 45.05 28.62 9.00
CA TYR A 638 44.17 27.64 9.61
C TYR A 638 44.60 26.21 9.27
N ILE A 639 44.67 25.86 7.98
CA ILE A 639 45.06 24.52 7.52
C ILE A 639 46.51 24.21 7.93
N HIS A 640 47.41 25.19 7.90
CA HIS A 640 48.78 25.01 8.35
C HIS A 640 48.85 24.69 9.85
N GLN A 641 48.02 25.32 10.70
CA GLN A 641 47.94 24.99 12.12
C GLN A 641 47.35 23.60 12.37
N GLU A 642 46.41 23.16 11.55
CA GLU A 642 45.87 21.80 11.62
C GLU A 642 46.93 20.75 11.26
N VAL A 643 47.71 20.98 10.20
CA VAL A 643 48.78 20.06 9.76
C VAL A 643 50.00 20.11 10.69
N TYR A 644 50.34 21.30 11.19
CA TYR A 644 51.48 21.56 12.06
C TYR A 644 51.05 22.28 13.35
N PRO A 645 50.33 21.59 14.26
CA PRO A 645 49.89 22.20 15.51
C PRO A 645 51.11 22.65 16.33
N LYS A 646 51.11 23.92 16.75
CA LYS A 646 52.14 24.41 17.68
C LYS A 646 52.12 23.50 18.91
N SER A 647 53.25 22.88 19.23
CA SER A 647 53.41 22.16 20.48
C SER A 647 53.02 23.09 21.63
N ALA A 648 51.98 22.73 22.39
CA ALA A 648 51.56 23.52 23.54
C ALA A 648 52.78 23.79 24.45
N PRO A 649 52.95 25.01 25.00
CA PRO A 649 53.92 25.18 26.07
C PRO A 649 53.60 24.17 27.17
N PRO A 650 54.60 23.53 27.79
CA PRO A 650 54.32 22.55 28.82
C PRO A 650 53.43 23.20 29.88
N LYS A 651 52.24 22.62 30.13
CA LYS A 651 51.40 23.01 31.25
C LYS A 651 52.31 23.11 32.46
N ARG A 652 52.41 24.30 33.08
CA ARG A 652 53.06 24.45 34.37
C ARG A 652 52.42 23.39 35.27
N ARG A 653 53.19 22.39 35.67
CA ARG A 653 52.74 21.44 36.68
C ARG A 653 52.60 22.25 37.95
N ASP A 654 51.37 22.53 38.32
CA ASP A 654 51.05 22.85 39.70
C ASP A 654 51.66 21.76 40.57
N THR A 655 52.38 22.26 41.55
CA THR A 655 53.09 21.51 42.57
C THR A 655 52.23 20.44 43.22
N ALA A 656 52.89 19.33 43.54
CA ALA A 656 52.56 18.31 44.54
C ALA A 656 51.94 17.00 44.03
N ALA A 657 52.81 16.03 43.75
CA ALA A 657 52.57 14.63 44.12
C ALA A 657 53.91 13.91 44.36
N LYS A 658 54.19 13.75 45.66
CA LYS A 658 55.14 12.90 46.39
C LYS A 658 56.05 11.93 45.63
N ASP A 659 57.34 12.05 45.99
CA ASP A 659 58.42 11.06 45.93
C ASP A 659 57.98 9.58 45.92
N ASP A 660 58.41 8.85 44.90
CA ASP A 660 58.71 7.42 45.01
C ASP A 660 60.18 7.22 44.59
N LYS A 661 61.08 7.18 45.59
CA LYS A 661 62.54 7.11 45.39
C LYS A 661 62.94 5.73 44.85
N ARG A 662 62.91 5.55 43.53
CA ARG A 662 63.45 4.35 42.87
C ARG A 662 64.97 4.40 42.79
N ALA A 663 65.63 3.29 43.15
CA ALA A 663 67.07 3.17 43.09
C ALA A 663 67.61 3.40 41.67
N PRO A 664 68.69 4.19 41.46
CA PRO A 664 69.15 4.62 40.13
C PRO A 664 69.45 3.48 39.13
N ASN A 665 69.77 2.29 39.64
CA ASN A 665 70.14 1.14 38.83
C ASN A 665 69.01 0.10 38.63
N ALA A 666 67.82 0.33 39.19
CA ALA A 666 66.67 -0.56 39.00
C ALA A 666 66.16 -0.54 37.54
N PRO A 667 65.51 -1.61 37.04
CA PRO A 667 64.85 -1.60 35.74
C PRO A 667 63.80 -0.49 35.64
N CYS A 668 63.75 0.19 34.50
CA CYS A 668 62.85 1.31 34.29
C CYS A 668 61.41 0.83 34.03
N PRO A 669 60.39 1.36 34.74
CA PRO A 669 59.00 0.86 34.64
C PRO A 669 58.32 1.11 33.30
N CYS A 670 58.88 1.95 32.44
CA CYS A 670 58.32 2.22 31.11
C CYS A 670 58.49 1.06 30.12
N GLY A 671 58.96 -0.11 30.56
CA GLY A 671 59.15 -1.29 29.70
C GLY A 671 60.37 -1.19 28.76
N SER A 672 61.18 -0.12 28.85
CA SER A 672 62.30 0.11 27.92
C SER A 672 63.49 -0.85 28.06
N GLY A 673 63.49 -1.73 29.09
CA GLY A 673 64.60 -2.63 29.41
C GLY A 673 65.87 -1.94 29.94
N LYS A 674 65.88 -0.60 30.08
CA LYS A 674 67.04 0.18 30.56
C LYS A 674 66.98 0.44 32.07
N LYS A 675 68.14 0.77 32.68
CA LYS A 675 68.21 1.22 34.10
C LYS A 675 67.56 2.59 34.26
N TYR A 676 66.82 2.81 35.36
CA TYR A 676 66.03 4.02 35.63
C TYR A 676 66.83 5.32 35.38
N LYS A 677 68.04 5.45 35.91
CA LYS A 677 68.90 6.66 35.70
C LYS A 677 69.29 6.95 34.26
N LYS A 678 69.26 5.95 33.37
CA LYS A 678 69.60 6.11 31.94
C LYS A 678 68.37 6.30 31.05
N CYS A 679 67.17 6.29 31.63
CA CYS A 679 65.91 6.46 30.93
C CYS A 679 65.09 7.55 31.63
N CYS A 680 64.01 7.20 32.34
CA CYS A 680 63.12 8.18 32.98
C CYS A 680 63.78 9.00 34.09
N GLY A 681 64.84 8.49 34.73
CA GLY A 681 65.59 9.19 35.79
C GLY A 681 66.70 10.11 35.28
N ARG A 682 66.75 10.41 33.98
CA ARG A 682 67.76 11.29 33.36
C ARG A 682 67.32 12.76 33.29
N ILE A 683 66.11 13.08 33.75
CA ILE A 683 65.55 14.42 33.81
C ILE A 683 65.55 14.87 35.27
N LEU A 684 66.69 15.35 35.74
CA LEU A 684 66.84 16.23 36.90
C LEU A 684 67.88 17.28 36.56
#